data_AF-A0AA87AJN2-F1
#
_entry.id   AF-A0AA87AJN2-F1
#
_cell.length_a   1.000
_cell.length_b   1.000
_cell.length_c   1.000
_cell.angle_alpha   90.00
_cell.angle_beta   90.00
_cell.angle_gamma   90.00
#
_symmetry.space_group_name_H-M   'P 1'
#
loop_
_entity.id
_entity.type
_entity.pdbx_description
1 polymer ?
#
loop_
_entity_poly.entity_id
_entity_poly.type
_entity_poly.pdbx_seq_one_letter_code
_entity_poly.pdbx_strand_id
1 'polypeptide(L)'
;MKKLIKLDFNNTTRERKTEDSYSELYSYDKNNGSFEFEILNDTLTTEKVIALFKFTESNKVWKTTGTVEGNKVHVTFDTTLITQNETVICYLYFDEEQRTSDTFRFKFKVKVSEIHKMSRYEVKERFINNTVIVDRLDVVTKEELKEALKNVGGIATEGLLTEVKAEELYAKKSEAVDNTNFELVKNRLLALELKTDKDTVYDDSEVKERLTTLENKPPVDLSGYATKEELRNVSGGQPLADNLVTKEELENKHYISDISNLATKEELQEVRNSQPTVDTSNLVTRDELTAKNFLTEHQSLDNLVTKQELEEKQYLTAHQDLSEYAKKSELYNDTDIKQRLTTLESKPNIDTSNFITNEQLEAKHYLTEHQTLTHLATTSDLEALRNVAVSKSELSKKVDATEYNSFKDSVVTKTELTEKGYLTEHQNLDGYAKKSELETLNQTLSLTNGVLSISGGNSVALPASQYEIHGTGMPNGVVEAEIGTTYIDKNKTNGAFKWIKTTNGGNQGWEVLTGDTGWRTLNSTSKLTVEGRTSTIKIRRVNNLVTYNFGGLQWGWFGIVRRGGAGYVEHKSSGERGTKVLPVDGIPSGFRSEASLVGGTYDDKGRPYGVWYLGGVNDSNYIQFTFNDPIPTDRDIRDIRVSAVSYLTSEPWPTQLP
;
A
#
# COMPACT_ATOMS: atom_id res chain seq x y z
N MET A 1 6.15 42.57 -10.97
CA MET A 1 5.91 43.88 -11.63
C MET A 1 4.56 44.39 -11.13
N LYS A 2 4.51 45.54 -10.43
CA LYS A 2 3.25 46.14 -9.98
C LYS A 2 2.53 46.75 -11.19
N LYS A 3 1.27 46.40 -11.41
CA LYS A 3 0.41 46.97 -12.44
C LYS A 3 -0.36 48.11 -11.80
N LEU A 4 -0.18 49.31 -12.34
CA LEU A 4 -0.77 50.54 -11.83
C LEU A 4 -1.79 51.05 -12.84
N ILE A 5 -3.04 51.20 -12.42
CA ILE A 5 -4.11 51.77 -13.25
C ILE A 5 -4.09 53.27 -13.03
N LYS A 6 -3.84 54.04 -14.10
CA LYS A 6 -3.79 55.50 -14.06
C LYS A 6 -5.05 56.08 -14.70
N LEU A 7 -5.67 57.03 -14.01
CA LEU A 7 -6.87 57.72 -14.46
C LEU A 7 -6.70 59.22 -14.18
N ASP A 8 -7.13 60.06 -15.11
CA ASP A 8 -7.14 61.51 -14.97
C ASP A 8 -8.57 62.05 -14.99
N PHE A 9 -8.83 63.13 -14.25
CA PHE A 9 -10.14 63.77 -14.25
C PHE A 9 -10.08 65.26 -13.92
N ASN A 10 -11.14 65.98 -14.29
CA ASN A 10 -11.36 67.37 -13.89
C ASN A 10 -12.40 67.43 -12.77
N ASN A 11 -12.12 68.20 -11.72
CA ASN A 11 -13.10 68.58 -10.71
C ASN A 11 -14.15 69.51 -11.37
N THR A 12 -15.44 69.15 -11.32
CA THR A 12 -16.49 69.87 -12.04
C THR A 12 -17.85 69.80 -11.33
N THR A 13 -18.63 70.88 -11.47
CA THR A 13 -20.03 70.98 -11.02
C THR A 13 -21.03 70.49 -12.07
N ARG A 14 -20.58 70.17 -13.29
CA ARG A 14 -21.41 69.61 -14.36
C ARG A 14 -21.79 68.16 -14.06
N GLU A 15 -22.75 67.61 -14.81
CA GLU A 15 -23.16 66.21 -14.68
C GLU A 15 -21.94 65.26 -14.78
N ARG A 16 -21.73 64.46 -13.73
CA ARG A 16 -20.61 63.52 -13.62
C ARG A 16 -21.05 62.13 -14.07
N LYS A 17 -20.39 61.60 -15.10
CA LYS A 17 -20.63 60.25 -15.62
C LYS A 17 -19.74 59.24 -14.92
N THR A 18 -20.13 57.96 -14.99
CA THR A 18 -19.27 56.87 -14.55
C THR A 18 -18.29 56.53 -15.67
N GLU A 19 -17.03 56.88 -15.48
CA GLU A 19 -15.97 56.56 -16.43
C GLU A 19 -15.65 55.06 -16.42
N ASP A 20 -15.25 54.51 -17.56
CA ASP A 20 -14.82 53.11 -17.68
C ASP A 20 -13.30 53.06 -17.74
N SER A 21 -12.66 52.36 -16.81
CA SER A 21 -11.20 52.22 -16.83
C SER A 21 -10.73 51.16 -17.84
N TYR A 22 -11.66 50.41 -18.46
CA TYR A 22 -11.38 49.27 -19.34
C TYR A 22 -10.42 48.24 -18.74
N SER A 23 -10.35 48.19 -17.41
CA SER A 23 -9.43 47.33 -16.67
C SER A 23 -10.18 46.17 -16.02
N GLU A 24 -9.52 45.01 -15.94
CA GLU A 24 -10.01 43.84 -15.22
C GLU A 24 -9.01 43.41 -14.15
N LEU A 25 -9.49 43.23 -12.92
CA LEU A 25 -8.69 42.71 -11.80
C LEU A 25 -9.05 41.25 -11.52
N TYR A 26 -8.05 40.48 -11.10
CA TYR A 26 -8.18 39.05 -10.84
C TYR A 26 -7.94 38.72 -9.37
N SER A 27 -8.76 37.84 -8.79
CA SER A 27 -8.72 37.49 -7.36
C SER A 27 -7.35 36.98 -6.85
N TYR A 28 -6.59 36.31 -7.72
CA TYR A 28 -5.26 35.77 -7.39
C TYR A 28 -4.11 36.74 -7.69
N ASP A 29 -4.29 37.69 -8.61
CA ASP A 29 -3.24 38.66 -8.95
C ASP A 29 -3.19 39.74 -7.86
N LYS A 30 -2.17 39.67 -7.01
CA LYS A 30 -1.96 40.65 -5.91
C LYS A 30 -1.28 41.94 -6.36
N ASN A 31 -0.87 42.03 -7.62
CA ASN A 31 -0.08 43.14 -8.13
C ASN A 31 -0.88 44.14 -8.97
N ASN A 32 -2.20 43.99 -9.09
CA ASN A 32 -3.04 44.80 -9.99
C ASN A 32 -4.06 45.70 -9.28
N GLY A 33 -4.11 45.70 -7.96
CA GLY A 33 -5.08 46.48 -7.19
C GLY A 33 -4.73 47.97 -7.00
N SER A 34 -3.63 48.47 -7.57
CA SER A 34 -3.18 49.84 -7.36
C SER A 34 -3.74 50.81 -8.40
N PHE A 35 -4.31 51.91 -7.93
CA PHE A 35 -4.85 53.00 -8.73
C PHE A 35 -4.12 54.31 -8.42
N GLU A 36 -3.89 55.11 -9.45
CA GLU A 36 -3.38 56.49 -9.38
C GLU A 36 -4.38 57.40 -10.10
N PHE A 37 -4.86 58.43 -9.40
CA PHE A 37 -5.76 59.43 -9.95
C PHE A 37 -5.07 60.79 -10.00
N GLU A 38 -5.07 61.44 -11.15
CA GLU A 38 -4.51 62.78 -11.31
C GLU A 38 -5.64 63.80 -11.56
N ILE A 39 -5.69 64.86 -10.75
CA ILE A 39 -6.68 65.93 -10.92
C ILE A 39 -6.05 67.01 -11.81
N LEU A 40 -6.65 67.32 -12.96
CA LEU A 40 -6.01 68.18 -13.95
C LEU A 40 -6.24 69.68 -13.75
N ASN A 41 -7.33 70.06 -13.08
CA ASN A 41 -7.77 71.47 -12.97
C ASN A 41 -7.88 71.98 -11.52
N ASP A 42 -7.35 71.24 -10.56
CA ASP A 42 -7.35 71.58 -9.15
C ASP A 42 -6.03 71.14 -8.50
N THR A 43 -5.70 71.68 -7.33
CA THR A 43 -4.47 71.31 -6.59
C THR A 43 -4.84 70.70 -5.25
N LEU A 44 -4.46 69.44 -5.05
CA LEU A 44 -4.59 68.75 -3.78
C LEU A 44 -3.60 69.31 -2.75
N THR A 45 -4.06 69.54 -1.53
CA THR A 45 -3.27 70.04 -0.40
C THR A 45 -3.17 68.98 0.70
N THR A 46 -4.10 68.95 1.65
CA THR A 46 -4.11 68.03 2.81
C THR A 46 -5.41 67.25 2.95
N GLU A 47 -6.17 67.12 1.85
CA GLU A 47 -7.49 66.51 1.89
C GLU A 47 -7.39 65.02 2.24
N LYS A 48 -8.33 64.56 3.08
CA LYS A 48 -8.46 63.12 3.35
C LYS A 48 -9.20 62.50 2.18
N VAL A 49 -8.57 61.53 1.53
CA VAL A 49 -9.18 60.83 0.39
C VAL A 49 -9.77 59.50 0.83
N ILE A 50 -11.02 59.26 0.43
CA ILE A 50 -11.74 58.01 0.67
C ILE A 50 -12.16 57.43 -0.69
N ALA A 51 -11.85 56.15 -0.90
CA ALA A 51 -12.38 55.38 -2.01
C ALA A 51 -13.43 54.38 -1.51
N LEU A 52 -14.64 54.45 -2.06
CA LEU A 52 -15.72 53.52 -1.81
C LEU A 52 -15.95 52.66 -3.07
N PHE A 53 -15.67 51.38 -2.98
CA PHE A 53 -15.92 50.40 -4.01
C PHE A 53 -17.29 49.75 -3.79
N LYS A 54 -18.17 49.85 -4.78
CA LYS A 54 -19.48 49.20 -4.81
C LYS A 54 -19.50 48.10 -5.86
N PHE A 55 -19.80 46.88 -5.42
CA PHE A 55 -19.95 45.70 -6.26
C PHE A 55 -21.39 45.65 -6.78
N THR A 56 -21.58 45.67 -8.11
CA THR A 56 -22.92 45.91 -8.68
C THR A 56 -23.84 44.70 -8.64
N GLU A 57 -23.31 43.49 -8.69
CA GLU A 57 -24.07 42.26 -8.73
C GLU A 57 -24.30 41.73 -7.30
N SER A 58 -23.27 41.73 -6.46
CA SER A 58 -23.40 41.30 -5.05
C SER A 58 -24.01 42.37 -4.13
N ASN A 59 -24.14 43.61 -4.57
CA ASN A 59 -24.56 44.77 -3.76
C ASN A 59 -23.69 45.00 -2.50
N LYS A 60 -22.45 44.51 -2.50
CA LYS A 60 -21.49 44.72 -1.40
C LYS A 60 -20.76 46.05 -1.57
N VAL A 61 -20.20 46.56 -0.48
CA VAL A 61 -19.37 47.77 -0.47
C VAL A 61 -18.08 47.54 0.30
N TRP A 62 -17.02 48.21 -0.14
CA TRP A 62 -15.73 48.26 0.55
C TRP A 62 -15.19 49.68 0.56
N LYS A 63 -14.69 50.13 1.71
CA LYS A 63 -14.17 51.48 1.88
C LYS A 63 -12.70 51.40 2.28
N THR A 64 -11.87 52.21 1.63
CA THR A 64 -10.46 52.40 1.97
C THR A 64 -10.07 53.87 1.89
N THR A 65 -8.95 54.22 2.50
CA THR A 65 -8.34 55.56 2.43
C THR A 65 -7.30 55.63 1.33
N GLY A 66 -7.23 56.75 0.62
CA GLY A 66 -6.17 57.04 -0.34
C GLY A 66 -5.07 57.91 0.27
N THR A 67 -3.89 57.88 -0.33
CA THR A 67 -2.78 58.79 0.00
C THR A 67 -2.57 59.80 -1.12
N VAL A 68 -2.24 61.03 -0.78
CA VAL A 68 -1.95 62.09 -1.75
C VAL A 68 -0.44 62.27 -1.84
N GLU A 69 0.11 62.21 -3.06
CA GLU A 69 1.51 62.52 -3.36
C GLU A 69 1.55 63.54 -4.50
N GLY A 70 1.89 64.79 -4.18
CA GLY A 70 1.74 65.90 -5.13
C GLY A 70 0.26 66.10 -5.50
N ASN A 71 -0.05 66.12 -6.79
CA ASN A 71 -1.43 66.24 -7.29
C ASN A 71 -2.06 64.89 -7.67
N LYS A 72 -1.57 63.79 -7.08
CA LYS A 72 -1.97 62.42 -7.39
C LYS A 72 -2.51 61.73 -6.16
N VAL A 73 -3.63 61.05 -6.33
CA VAL A 73 -4.22 60.18 -5.32
C VAL A 73 -3.87 58.74 -5.63
N HIS A 74 -3.32 58.04 -4.64
CA HIS A 74 -3.08 56.61 -4.72
C HIS A 74 -4.09 55.85 -3.86
N VAL A 75 -4.75 54.86 -4.47
CA VAL A 75 -5.72 53.99 -3.80
C VAL A 75 -5.37 52.54 -4.10
N THR A 76 -5.52 51.67 -3.10
CA THR A 76 -5.38 50.23 -3.31
C THR A 76 -6.70 49.51 -3.08
N PHE A 77 -7.13 48.75 -4.08
CA PHE A 77 -8.24 47.81 -4.00
C PHE A 77 -7.75 46.45 -3.50
N ASP A 78 -8.45 45.88 -2.54
CA ASP A 78 -8.15 44.56 -2.01
C ASP A 78 -8.75 43.47 -2.91
N THR A 79 -7.89 42.78 -3.66
CA THR A 79 -8.30 41.71 -4.57
C THR A 79 -8.81 40.45 -3.85
N THR A 80 -8.60 40.32 -2.53
CA THR A 80 -9.20 39.22 -1.74
C THR A 80 -10.72 39.32 -1.66
N LEU A 81 -11.29 40.51 -1.90
CA LEU A 81 -12.73 40.74 -1.89
C LEU A 81 -13.45 40.17 -3.13
N ILE A 82 -12.70 39.72 -4.14
CA ILE A 82 -13.23 39.19 -5.39
C ILE A 82 -13.71 37.74 -5.17
N THR A 83 -15.01 37.58 -4.92
CA THR A 83 -15.65 36.26 -4.74
C THR A 83 -16.40 35.75 -5.96
N GLN A 84 -16.72 36.64 -6.92
CA GLN A 84 -17.41 36.32 -8.17
C GLN A 84 -17.02 37.32 -9.27
N ASN A 85 -17.42 37.03 -10.51
CA ASN A 85 -17.23 37.94 -11.62
C ASN A 85 -18.29 39.04 -11.56
N GLU A 86 -17.88 40.30 -11.47
CA GLU A 86 -18.80 41.44 -11.39
C GLU A 86 -18.16 42.76 -11.79
N THR A 87 -18.98 43.79 -11.98
CA THR A 87 -18.50 45.17 -12.17
C THR A 87 -18.39 45.86 -10.81
N VAL A 88 -17.31 46.62 -10.62
CA VAL A 88 -17.07 47.40 -9.41
C VAL A 88 -17.02 48.87 -9.78
N ILE A 89 -17.82 49.69 -9.10
CA ILE A 89 -17.81 51.15 -9.23
C ILE A 89 -17.09 51.72 -8.02
N CYS A 90 -16.02 52.47 -8.25
CA CYS A 90 -15.34 53.23 -7.23
C CYS A 90 -15.85 54.68 -7.21
N TYR A 91 -16.18 55.18 -6.02
CA TYR A 91 -16.51 56.58 -5.74
C TYR A 91 -15.37 57.18 -4.92
N LEU A 92 -14.82 58.30 -5.39
CA LEU A 92 -13.71 58.99 -4.75
C LEU A 92 -14.24 60.25 -4.05
N TYR A 93 -14.08 60.28 -2.73
CA TYR A 93 -14.48 61.39 -1.87
C TYR A 93 -13.24 62.10 -1.34
N PHE A 94 -13.28 63.43 -1.37
CA PHE A 94 -12.31 64.29 -0.71
C PHE A 94 -13.02 64.94 0.48
N ASP A 95 -12.41 64.83 1.66
CA ASP A 95 -12.90 65.41 2.91
C ASP A 95 -11.98 66.56 3.32
N GLU A 96 -12.53 67.77 3.24
CA GLU A 96 -11.99 68.99 3.84
C GLU A 96 -12.86 69.32 5.06
N GLU A 97 -12.31 69.14 6.27
CA GLU A 97 -12.81 69.61 7.57
C GLU A 97 -14.30 70.03 7.62
N GLN A 98 -15.23 69.10 7.31
CA GLN A 98 -16.71 69.20 7.31
C GLN A 98 -17.44 69.34 5.96
N ARG A 99 -16.81 69.07 4.80
CA ARG A 99 -17.52 68.89 3.52
C ARG A 99 -17.13 67.59 2.83
N THR A 100 -18.10 66.71 2.58
CA THR A 100 -17.92 65.49 1.78
C THR A 100 -18.43 65.72 0.36
N SER A 101 -17.54 65.69 -0.62
CA SER A 101 -17.92 65.74 -2.05
C SER A 101 -17.50 64.43 -2.72
N ASP A 102 -18.47 63.64 -3.19
CA ASP A 102 -18.21 62.62 -4.23
C ASP A 102 -17.71 63.38 -5.45
N THR A 103 -16.43 63.26 -5.79
CA THR A 103 -15.79 64.14 -6.77
C THR A 103 -15.53 63.41 -8.08
N PHE A 104 -15.28 62.10 -8.03
CA PHE A 104 -15.04 61.27 -9.21
C PHE A 104 -15.56 59.86 -9.01
N ARG A 105 -16.11 59.25 -10.07
CA ARG A 105 -16.48 57.83 -10.06
C ARG A 105 -16.06 57.14 -11.35
N PHE A 106 -15.57 55.91 -11.22
CA PHE A 106 -15.21 55.07 -12.36
C PHE A 106 -15.58 53.61 -12.09
N LYS A 107 -15.65 52.80 -13.15
CA LYS A 107 -15.92 51.38 -13.08
C LYS A 107 -14.80 50.54 -13.70
N PHE A 108 -14.63 49.35 -13.15
CA PHE A 108 -13.73 48.30 -13.65
C PHE A 108 -14.38 46.93 -13.40
N LYS A 109 -13.85 45.88 -14.01
CA LYS A 109 -14.35 44.51 -13.80
C LYS A 109 -13.47 43.74 -12.84
N VAL A 110 -14.07 42.84 -12.07
CA VAL A 110 -13.34 41.85 -11.27
C VAL A 110 -13.66 40.44 -11.75
N LYS A 111 -12.66 39.55 -11.70
CA LYS A 111 -12.74 38.17 -12.15
C LYS A 111 -12.17 37.22 -11.11
N VAL A 112 -12.87 36.12 -10.85
CA VAL A 112 -12.30 35.01 -10.08
C VAL A 112 -11.30 34.29 -10.98
N SER A 113 -10.04 34.25 -10.56
CA SER A 113 -8.96 33.56 -11.26
C SER A 113 -9.24 32.06 -11.34
N GLU A 114 -8.85 31.42 -12.44
CA GLU A 114 -9.01 29.97 -12.63
C GLU A 114 -8.33 29.14 -11.52
N ILE A 115 -7.20 29.61 -10.98
CA ILE A 115 -6.53 28.95 -9.85
C ILE A 115 -7.36 28.93 -8.56
N HIS A 116 -8.21 29.94 -8.31
CA HIS A 116 -9.16 29.93 -7.20
C HIS A 116 -10.41 29.09 -7.51
N LYS A 117 -10.63 28.72 -8.78
CA LYS A 117 -11.66 27.76 -9.19
C LYS A 117 -11.13 26.33 -9.23
N MET A 118 -9.81 26.12 -9.10
CA MET A 118 -9.14 24.81 -9.21
C MET A 118 -9.75 23.75 -8.29
N SER A 119 -10.10 24.12 -7.04
CA SER A 119 -10.74 23.21 -6.08
C SER A 119 -12.13 22.72 -6.49
N ARG A 120 -12.74 23.37 -7.50
CA ARG A 120 -14.07 23.01 -8.03
C ARG A 120 -13.98 22.10 -9.26
N TYR A 121 -12.77 21.87 -9.77
CA TYR A 121 -12.52 20.98 -10.89
C TYR A 121 -11.95 19.65 -10.39
N GLU A 122 -12.31 18.56 -11.05
CA GLU A 122 -11.70 17.26 -10.80
C GLU A 122 -10.24 17.28 -11.26
N VAL A 123 -9.32 17.02 -10.32
CA VAL A 123 -7.90 16.88 -10.63
C VAL A 123 -7.70 15.59 -11.40
N LYS A 124 -7.19 15.67 -12.63
CA LYS A 124 -6.81 14.48 -13.40
C LYS A 124 -5.36 14.11 -13.11
N GLU A 125 -5.18 12.97 -12.46
CA GLU A 125 -3.87 12.40 -12.19
C GLU A 125 -3.26 11.79 -13.46
N ARG A 126 -1.99 12.07 -13.72
CA ARG A 126 -1.24 11.45 -14.82
C ARG A 126 -0.52 10.21 -14.29
N PHE A 127 -0.88 9.05 -14.84
CA PHE A 127 -0.22 7.78 -14.53
C PHE A 127 0.79 7.41 -15.62
N ILE A 128 1.98 6.97 -15.21
CA ILE A 128 2.89 6.19 -16.08
C ILE A 128 3.24 4.91 -15.31
N ASN A 129 3.05 3.75 -15.94
CA ASN A 129 3.33 2.43 -15.37
C ASN A 129 2.77 2.21 -13.95
N ASN A 130 1.49 2.50 -13.74
CA ASN A 130 0.79 2.32 -12.45
C ASN A 130 1.42 3.09 -11.26
N THR A 131 2.27 4.08 -11.52
CA THR A 131 2.78 5.00 -10.51
C THR A 131 2.19 6.39 -10.75
N VAL A 132 1.66 7.00 -9.69
CA VAL A 132 1.22 8.40 -9.73
C VAL A 132 2.46 9.25 -9.98
N ILE A 133 2.50 9.99 -11.08
CA ILE A 133 3.50 11.03 -11.27
C ILE A 133 2.97 12.27 -10.56
N VAL A 134 3.59 12.60 -9.42
CA VAL A 134 3.45 13.94 -8.85
C VAL A 134 4.34 14.85 -9.70
N ASP A 135 3.73 15.82 -10.37
CA ASP A 135 4.48 16.78 -11.18
C ASP A 135 5.47 17.53 -10.28
N ARG A 136 6.67 17.89 -10.78
CA ARG A 136 7.70 18.53 -9.95
C ARG A 136 7.23 19.87 -9.36
N LEU A 137 6.21 20.47 -9.97
CA LEU A 137 5.55 21.70 -9.52
C LEU A 137 4.58 21.48 -8.34
N ASP A 138 4.16 20.24 -8.06
CA ASP A 138 3.32 19.84 -6.93
C ASP A 138 4.14 19.21 -5.78
N VAL A 139 5.47 19.18 -5.91
CA VAL A 139 6.38 18.73 -4.86
C VAL A 139 7.06 19.93 -4.24
N VAL A 140 6.71 20.27 -3.00
CA VAL A 140 7.43 21.28 -2.22
C VAL A 140 8.83 20.74 -1.94
N THR A 141 9.87 21.42 -2.44
CA THR A 141 11.26 21.06 -2.15
C THR A 141 11.58 21.27 -0.67
N LYS A 142 12.57 20.55 -0.13
CA LYS A 142 12.97 20.69 1.29
C LYS A 142 13.36 22.14 1.62
N GLU A 143 13.93 22.84 0.65
CA GLU A 143 14.31 24.23 0.70
C GLU A 143 13.07 25.14 0.73
N GLU A 144 12.09 24.95 -0.15
CA GLU A 144 10.83 25.71 -0.14
C GLU A 144 10.01 25.48 1.13
N LEU A 145 10.01 24.24 1.65
CA LEU A 145 9.38 23.90 2.92
C LEU A 145 10.09 24.60 4.09
N LYS A 146 11.43 24.61 4.12
CA LYS A 146 12.21 25.35 5.13
C LYS A 146 11.97 26.85 5.07
N GLU A 147 11.90 27.42 3.87
CA GLU A 147 11.64 28.85 3.65
C GLU A 147 10.22 29.23 4.09
N ALA A 148 9.22 28.38 3.79
CA ALA A 148 7.84 28.55 4.23
C ALA A 148 7.69 28.43 5.76
N LEU A 149 8.43 27.50 6.38
CA LEU A 149 8.41 27.28 7.83
C LEU A 149 9.13 28.39 8.62
N LYS A 150 10.08 29.12 8.04
CA LYS A 150 10.70 30.31 8.68
C LYS A 150 9.69 31.42 9.00
N ASN A 151 8.65 31.55 8.20
CA ASN A 151 7.63 32.60 8.35
C ASN A 151 6.52 32.22 9.35
N VAL A 152 6.47 30.97 9.80
CA VAL A 152 5.52 30.49 10.80
C VAL A 152 6.27 30.36 12.12
N GLY A 153 6.46 31.49 12.81
CA GLY A 153 7.05 31.50 14.14
C GLY A 153 6.21 30.69 15.13
N GLY A 154 6.83 29.70 15.78
CA GLY A 154 6.26 29.06 16.98
C GLY A 154 5.64 27.68 16.82
N ILE A 155 6.03 26.86 15.83
CA ILE A 155 5.69 25.44 15.86
C ILE A 155 6.69 24.73 16.77
N ALA A 156 6.25 24.32 17.97
CA ALA A 156 6.97 23.32 18.73
C ALA A 156 7.11 22.06 17.86
N THR A 157 8.33 21.56 17.67
CA THR A 157 8.63 20.37 16.84
C THR A 157 8.02 19.08 17.39
N GLU A 158 7.30 19.16 18.51
CA GLU A 158 6.53 18.10 19.14
C GLU A 158 5.23 17.84 18.36
N GLY A 159 5.37 17.10 17.26
CA GLY A 159 4.24 16.72 16.40
C GLY A 159 4.62 16.57 14.93
N LEU A 160 5.79 17.09 14.54
CA LEU A 160 6.39 16.79 13.25
C LEU A 160 7.00 15.38 13.30
N LEU A 161 6.71 14.58 12.28
CA LEU A 161 7.36 13.30 12.07
C LEU A 161 8.78 13.58 11.56
N THR A 162 9.69 13.83 12.48
CA THR A 162 11.13 13.89 12.18
C THR A 162 11.61 12.48 11.87
N GLU A 163 12.74 12.34 11.17
CA GLU A 163 13.32 11.02 10.86
C GLU A 163 13.52 10.19 12.13
N VAL A 164 13.93 10.84 13.22
CA VAL A 164 14.05 10.25 14.57
C VAL A 164 12.69 9.78 15.11
N LYS A 165 11.63 10.59 15.02
CA LYS A 165 10.28 10.21 15.50
C LYS A 165 9.62 9.15 14.63
N ALA A 166 9.91 9.15 13.33
CA ALA A 166 9.46 8.13 12.39
C ALA A 166 10.08 6.77 12.73
N GLU A 167 11.37 6.74 13.04
CA GLU A 167 12.09 5.52 13.46
C GLU A 167 11.66 5.03 14.86
N GLU A 168 11.18 5.92 15.73
CA GLU A 168 10.60 5.53 17.04
C GLU A 168 9.15 5.01 16.95
N LEU A 169 8.33 5.52 16.03
CA LEU A 169 6.90 5.20 15.92
C LEU A 169 6.56 4.14 14.87
N TYR A 170 7.39 4.02 13.82
CA TYR A 170 7.12 3.14 12.69
C TYR A 170 8.31 2.23 12.41
N ALA A 171 8.07 0.92 12.38
CA ALA A 171 9.04 -0.07 11.96
C ALA A 171 9.32 0.06 10.44
N LYS A 172 10.59 -0.03 10.03
CA LYS A 172 10.97 -0.12 8.61
C LYS A 172 10.31 -1.37 8.00
N LYS A 173 10.09 -1.40 6.68
CA LYS A 173 9.51 -2.58 6.00
C LYS A 173 10.34 -3.86 6.22
N SER A 174 11.63 -3.72 6.53
CA SER A 174 12.54 -4.78 6.96
C SER A 174 12.29 -5.30 8.38
N GLU A 175 11.62 -4.51 9.23
CA GLU A 175 11.34 -4.77 10.65
C GLU A 175 9.87 -5.19 10.90
N ALA A 176 8.94 -4.78 10.02
CA ALA A 176 7.50 -5.09 10.12
C ALA A 176 7.12 -6.51 9.66
N VAL A 177 8.09 -7.31 9.19
CA VAL A 177 7.85 -8.71 8.89
C VAL A 177 8.38 -9.52 10.05
N ASP A 178 7.46 -10.02 10.87
CA ASP A 178 7.73 -11.15 11.76
C ASP A 178 8.02 -12.38 10.89
N ASN A 179 9.24 -12.39 10.34
CA ASN A 179 9.79 -13.48 9.55
C ASN A 179 10.09 -14.68 10.43
N THR A 180 9.80 -14.66 11.73
CA THR A 180 9.96 -15.85 12.57
C THR A 180 9.08 -16.98 12.06
N ASN A 181 7.85 -16.70 11.59
CA ASN A 181 7.00 -17.71 10.95
C ASN A 181 7.45 -18.06 9.53
N PHE A 182 7.98 -17.11 8.76
CA PHE A 182 8.45 -17.36 7.40
C PHE A 182 9.76 -18.16 7.40
N GLU A 183 10.70 -17.85 8.28
CA GLU A 183 11.95 -18.58 8.51
C GLU A 183 11.70 -19.90 9.24
N LEU A 184 10.72 -20.03 10.14
CA LEU A 184 10.37 -21.32 10.74
C LEU A 184 9.66 -22.24 9.72
N VAL A 185 8.80 -21.70 8.86
CA VAL A 185 8.21 -22.45 7.74
C VAL A 185 9.25 -22.78 6.69
N LYS A 186 10.15 -21.86 6.34
CA LYS A 186 11.25 -22.08 5.39
C LYS A 186 12.28 -23.08 5.92
N ASN A 187 12.64 -23.02 7.21
CA ASN A 187 13.50 -24.00 7.86
C ASN A 187 12.80 -25.36 8.04
N ARG A 188 11.48 -25.41 8.29
CA ARG A 188 10.71 -26.66 8.29
C ARG A 188 10.57 -27.24 6.89
N LEU A 189 10.40 -26.41 5.87
CA LEU A 189 10.33 -26.81 4.46
C LEU A 189 11.69 -27.31 3.99
N LEU A 190 12.79 -26.61 4.29
CA LEU A 190 14.16 -27.08 4.08
C LEU A 190 14.46 -28.36 4.86
N ALA A 191 13.99 -28.51 6.11
CA ALA A 191 14.17 -29.74 6.88
C ALA A 191 13.28 -30.91 6.42
N LEU A 192 12.16 -30.63 5.73
CA LEU A 192 11.31 -31.62 5.05
C LEU A 192 11.92 -32.01 3.70
N GLU A 193 12.50 -31.06 2.96
CA GLU A 193 13.20 -31.26 1.70
C GLU A 193 14.58 -31.94 1.89
N LEU A 194 15.22 -31.75 3.06
CA LEU A 194 16.44 -32.43 3.48
C LEU A 194 16.18 -33.70 4.30
N LYS A 195 14.91 -34.03 4.60
CA LYS A 195 14.58 -35.31 5.21
C LYS A 195 14.69 -36.37 4.14
N THR A 196 15.83 -37.07 4.13
CA THR A 196 16.00 -38.30 3.37
C THR A 196 14.89 -39.27 3.78
N ASP A 197 14.11 -39.70 2.79
CA ASP A 197 13.24 -40.86 2.96
C ASP A 197 14.12 -42.01 3.45
N LYS A 198 13.75 -42.56 4.61
CA LYS A 198 14.27 -43.85 5.05
C LYS A 198 13.64 -44.90 4.14
N ASP A 199 14.20 -45.07 2.94
CA ASP A 199 14.24 -46.33 2.24
C ASP A 199 15.42 -46.33 1.23
N THR A 200 16.39 -47.22 1.51
CA THR A 200 17.56 -47.61 0.70
C THR A 200 18.57 -46.51 0.33
N VAL A 201 19.62 -46.40 1.14
CA VAL A 201 20.90 -45.75 0.75
C VAL A 201 21.48 -46.53 -0.42
N TYR A 202 21.43 -45.96 -1.63
CA TYR A 202 22.15 -46.46 -2.80
C TYR A 202 23.62 -46.03 -2.67
N ASP A 203 24.50 -46.97 -2.36
CA ASP A 203 25.95 -46.78 -2.38
C ASP A 203 26.44 -46.94 -3.82
N ASP A 204 26.69 -45.82 -4.48
CA ASP A 204 27.17 -45.73 -5.86
C ASP A 204 28.70 -45.78 -5.97
N SER A 205 29.41 -46.06 -4.87
CA SER A 205 30.88 -46.16 -4.85
C SER A 205 31.38 -47.21 -5.83
N GLU A 206 30.71 -48.36 -5.93
CA GLU A 206 31.07 -49.43 -6.89
C GLU A 206 30.85 -48.98 -8.35
N VAL A 207 29.77 -48.23 -8.61
CA VAL A 207 29.48 -47.70 -9.96
C VAL A 207 30.49 -46.64 -10.35
N LYS A 208 30.90 -45.79 -9.41
CA LYS A 208 31.88 -44.73 -9.61
C LYS A 208 33.28 -45.30 -9.83
N GLU A 209 33.68 -46.32 -9.08
CA GLU A 209 34.95 -47.02 -9.28
C GLU A 209 34.98 -47.75 -10.63
N ARG A 210 33.86 -48.39 -11.02
CA ARG A 210 33.71 -48.98 -12.36
C ARG A 210 33.74 -47.96 -13.48
N LEU A 211 33.14 -46.78 -13.28
CA LEU A 211 33.14 -45.70 -14.27
C LEU A 211 34.54 -45.11 -14.45
N THR A 212 35.26 -44.88 -13.36
CA THR A 212 36.65 -44.38 -13.39
C THR A 212 37.60 -45.40 -14.05
N THR A 213 37.34 -46.69 -13.86
CA THR A 213 38.08 -47.79 -14.53
C THR A 213 37.74 -47.90 -16.01
N LEU A 214 36.50 -47.59 -16.41
CA LEU A 214 36.04 -47.56 -17.80
C LEU A 214 36.57 -46.35 -18.57
N GLU A 215 36.60 -45.17 -17.95
CA GLU A 215 37.10 -43.93 -18.55
C GLU A 215 38.62 -43.95 -18.77
N ASN A 216 39.36 -44.69 -17.95
CA ASN A 216 40.81 -44.87 -18.10
C ASN A 216 41.20 -46.15 -18.85
N LYS A 217 40.23 -46.89 -19.40
CA LYS A 217 40.53 -48.09 -20.20
C LYS A 217 41.13 -47.66 -21.55
N PRO A 218 42.30 -48.20 -21.97
CA PRO A 218 42.86 -47.88 -23.27
C PRO A 218 41.84 -48.20 -24.38
N PRO A 219 41.73 -47.36 -25.43
CA PRO A 219 40.78 -47.58 -26.52
C PRO A 219 40.96 -49.00 -27.06
N VAL A 220 39.85 -49.74 -27.18
CA VAL A 220 39.87 -51.08 -27.75
C VAL A 220 40.44 -50.98 -29.16
N ASP A 221 41.48 -51.76 -29.46
CA ASP A 221 42.03 -51.83 -30.80
C ASP A 221 41.03 -52.52 -31.72
N LEU A 222 40.37 -51.72 -32.55
CA LEU A 222 39.34 -52.14 -33.50
C LEU A 222 39.91 -52.45 -34.89
N SER A 223 41.24 -52.49 -35.04
CA SER A 223 41.89 -52.77 -36.33
C SER A 223 41.53 -54.14 -36.94
N GLY A 224 40.97 -55.06 -36.15
CA GLY A 224 40.46 -56.36 -36.58
C GLY A 224 38.94 -56.47 -36.75
N TYR A 225 38.16 -55.40 -36.54
CA TYR A 225 36.69 -55.43 -36.61
C TYR A 225 36.17 -54.60 -37.79
N ALA A 226 35.28 -55.19 -38.59
CA ALA A 226 34.68 -54.51 -39.73
C ALA A 226 33.76 -53.36 -39.28
N THR A 227 33.94 -52.20 -39.89
CA THR A 227 33.15 -50.98 -39.70
C THR A 227 31.71 -51.15 -40.21
N LYS A 228 30.78 -50.29 -39.74
CA LYS A 228 29.37 -50.30 -40.19
C LYS A 228 29.22 -50.13 -41.71
N GLU A 229 30.21 -49.54 -42.37
CA GLU A 229 30.25 -49.34 -43.82
C GLU A 229 30.75 -50.60 -44.55
N GLU A 230 31.73 -51.32 -43.97
CA GLU A 230 32.15 -52.65 -44.44
C GLU A 230 31.05 -53.70 -44.27
N LEU A 231 30.27 -53.66 -43.18
CA LEU A 231 29.09 -54.52 -42.96
C LEU A 231 27.96 -54.26 -43.96
N ARG A 232 27.80 -53.02 -44.45
CA ARG A 232 26.85 -52.70 -45.52
C ARG A 232 27.30 -53.30 -46.86
N ASN A 233 28.59 -53.26 -47.15
CA ASN A 233 29.15 -53.88 -48.36
C ASN A 233 29.10 -55.41 -48.35
N VAL A 234 29.06 -56.05 -47.17
CA VAL A 234 28.83 -57.51 -47.05
C VAL A 234 27.33 -57.86 -47.12
N SER A 235 26.43 -57.02 -46.60
CA SER A 235 24.98 -57.25 -46.70
C SER A 235 24.42 -57.13 -48.13
N GLY A 236 25.07 -56.33 -48.99
CA GLY A 236 24.75 -56.24 -50.41
C GLY A 236 25.34 -57.36 -51.28
N GLY A 237 26.13 -58.26 -50.68
CA GLY A 237 26.81 -59.37 -51.36
C GLY A 237 26.18 -60.74 -51.11
N GLN A 238 24.95 -60.82 -50.57
CA GLN A 238 24.24 -62.10 -50.51
C GLN A 238 23.79 -62.50 -51.93
N PRO A 239 24.29 -63.61 -52.50
CA PRO A 239 23.74 -64.10 -53.75
C PRO A 239 22.29 -64.53 -53.51
N LEU A 240 21.35 -63.84 -54.17
CA LEU A 240 19.96 -64.29 -54.24
C LEU A 240 19.96 -65.66 -54.92
N ALA A 241 19.59 -66.69 -54.17
CA ALA A 241 19.56 -68.09 -54.59
C ALA A 241 18.43 -68.41 -55.60
N ASP A 242 17.87 -67.39 -56.23
CA ASP A 242 16.66 -67.49 -57.06
C ASP A 242 16.96 -68.04 -58.46
N ASN A 243 18.24 -68.21 -58.82
CA ASN A 243 18.69 -68.78 -60.11
C ASN A 243 19.54 -70.06 -59.96
N LEU A 244 19.45 -70.77 -58.83
CA LEU A 244 20.18 -72.03 -58.64
C LEU A 244 19.35 -73.22 -59.16
N VAL A 245 19.97 -74.04 -60.00
CA VAL A 245 19.38 -75.21 -60.66
C VAL A 245 19.84 -76.47 -59.92
N THR A 246 18.97 -77.43 -59.70
CA THR A 246 19.34 -78.68 -59.01
C THR A 246 20.22 -79.56 -59.92
N LYS A 247 21.03 -80.44 -59.31
CA LYS A 247 21.89 -81.40 -60.04
C LYS A 247 21.09 -82.22 -61.08
N GLU A 248 19.88 -82.60 -60.72
CA GLU A 248 18.97 -83.40 -61.54
C GLU A 248 18.40 -82.61 -62.75
N GLU A 249 18.18 -81.30 -62.60
CA GLU A 249 17.71 -80.42 -63.67
C GLU A 249 18.81 -80.09 -64.71
N LEU A 250 20.09 -80.08 -64.31
CA LEU A 250 21.24 -79.88 -65.20
C LEU A 250 21.60 -81.15 -65.99
N GLU A 251 21.54 -82.33 -65.36
CA GLU A 251 21.76 -83.62 -66.03
C GLU A 251 20.68 -83.92 -67.08
N ASN A 252 19.41 -83.61 -66.78
CA ASN A 252 18.27 -83.79 -67.71
C ASN A 252 18.31 -82.88 -68.95
N LYS A 253 19.12 -81.82 -68.93
CA LYS A 253 19.35 -80.93 -70.08
C LYS A 253 20.69 -81.14 -70.78
N HIS A 254 21.48 -82.14 -70.36
CA HIS A 254 22.76 -82.57 -70.95
C HIS A 254 23.86 -81.48 -71.01
N TYR A 255 23.89 -80.55 -70.06
CA TYR A 255 24.74 -79.36 -70.18
C TYR A 255 26.17 -79.48 -69.61
N ILE A 256 26.54 -80.46 -68.76
CA ILE A 256 27.94 -80.76 -68.31
C ILE A 256 27.99 -82.13 -67.60
N SER A 257 29.15 -82.84 -67.61
CA SER A 257 29.33 -84.20 -67.06
C SER A 257 30.18 -84.31 -65.78
N ASP A 258 30.70 -83.23 -65.22
CA ASP A 258 31.43 -83.27 -63.94
C ASP A 258 31.16 -82.02 -63.10
N ILE A 259 30.67 -82.26 -61.87
CA ILE A 259 30.17 -81.27 -60.91
C ILE A 259 30.69 -81.54 -59.50
N SER A 260 31.74 -82.36 -59.39
CA SER A 260 32.38 -82.77 -58.14
C SER A 260 32.95 -81.62 -57.30
N ASN A 261 33.06 -80.41 -57.84
CA ASN A 261 33.58 -79.22 -57.16
C ASN A 261 32.52 -78.11 -56.92
N LEU A 262 31.22 -78.41 -57.03
CA LEU A 262 30.13 -77.45 -56.81
C LEU A 262 29.37 -77.79 -55.52
N ALA A 263 29.16 -76.80 -54.65
CA ALA A 263 28.41 -76.97 -53.40
C ALA A 263 26.92 -77.15 -53.67
N THR A 264 26.29 -78.13 -53.01
CA THR A 264 24.86 -78.39 -53.13
C THR A 264 24.02 -77.41 -52.30
N LYS A 265 22.73 -77.30 -52.64
CA LYS A 265 21.80 -76.40 -51.94
C LYS A 265 21.63 -76.79 -50.47
N GLU A 266 21.65 -78.09 -50.19
CA GLU A 266 21.61 -78.66 -48.84
C GLU A 266 22.88 -78.33 -48.04
N GLU A 267 24.08 -78.46 -48.62
CA GLU A 267 25.35 -78.14 -47.95
C GLU A 267 25.47 -76.65 -47.59
N LEU A 268 24.99 -75.75 -48.46
CA LEU A 268 24.92 -74.31 -48.17
C LEU A 268 23.88 -73.96 -47.09
N GLN A 269 22.87 -74.81 -46.89
CA GLN A 269 21.83 -74.61 -45.90
C GLN A 269 22.24 -75.07 -44.48
N GLU A 270 23.11 -76.08 -44.37
CA GLU A 270 23.76 -76.45 -43.10
C GLU A 270 24.73 -75.38 -42.60
N VAL A 271 25.46 -74.71 -43.50
CA VAL A 271 26.34 -73.58 -43.14
C VAL A 271 25.53 -72.36 -42.67
N ARG A 272 24.31 -72.16 -43.20
CA ARG A 272 23.40 -71.10 -42.73
C ARG A 272 22.85 -71.37 -41.33
N ASN A 273 22.60 -72.63 -40.99
CA ASN A 273 21.98 -73.03 -39.72
C ASN A 273 22.98 -73.24 -38.57
N SER A 274 24.29 -73.16 -38.83
CA SER A 274 25.36 -73.31 -37.83
C SER A 274 25.88 -71.97 -37.27
N GLN A 275 25.18 -70.86 -37.51
CA GLN A 275 25.54 -69.57 -36.93
C GLN A 275 25.28 -69.52 -35.41
N PRO A 276 26.18 -68.89 -34.63
CA PRO A 276 26.05 -68.83 -33.17
C PRO A 276 24.79 -68.08 -32.76
N THR A 277 23.92 -68.73 -31.99
CA THR A 277 22.73 -68.11 -31.41
C THR A 277 23.15 -67.10 -30.34
N VAL A 278 22.90 -65.82 -30.60
CA VAL A 278 23.14 -64.73 -29.64
C VAL A 278 22.00 -64.75 -28.61
N ASP A 279 22.36 -64.81 -27.32
CA ASP A 279 21.39 -64.74 -26.24
C ASP A 279 20.79 -63.32 -26.15
N THR A 280 19.52 -63.19 -26.53
CA THR A 280 18.78 -61.91 -26.53
C THR A 280 17.89 -61.75 -25.29
N SER A 281 18.00 -62.63 -24.29
CA SER A 281 17.13 -62.64 -23.11
C SER A 281 17.20 -61.37 -22.23
N ASN A 282 18.24 -60.55 -22.41
CA ASN A 282 18.42 -59.26 -21.71
C ASN A 282 18.12 -58.03 -22.59
N LEU A 283 17.58 -58.21 -23.80
CA LEU A 283 17.23 -57.11 -24.70
C LEU A 283 15.73 -56.83 -24.60
N VAL A 284 15.36 -55.61 -24.20
CA VAL A 284 13.97 -55.17 -24.15
C VAL A 284 13.51 -54.78 -25.56
N THR A 285 12.32 -55.22 -25.95
CA THR A 285 11.74 -54.88 -27.27
C THR A 285 11.10 -53.48 -27.27
N ARG A 286 10.99 -52.84 -28.45
CA ARG A 286 10.30 -51.55 -28.58
C ARG A 286 8.83 -51.63 -28.15
N ASP A 287 8.21 -52.79 -28.35
CA ASP A 287 6.83 -53.02 -27.96
C ASP A 287 6.68 -53.10 -26.43
N GLU A 288 7.63 -53.72 -25.72
CA GLU A 288 7.66 -53.76 -24.25
C GLU A 288 7.92 -52.39 -23.60
N LEU A 289 8.74 -51.53 -24.22
CA LEU A 289 8.95 -50.15 -23.77
C LEU A 289 7.68 -49.30 -23.91
N THR A 290 6.95 -49.51 -25.02
CA THR A 290 5.72 -48.77 -25.33
C THR A 290 4.58 -49.18 -24.39
N ALA A 291 4.47 -50.48 -24.06
CA ALA A 291 3.46 -50.99 -23.11
C ALA A 291 3.65 -50.50 -21.67
N LYS A 292 4.88 -50.07 -21.30
CA LYS A 292 5.20 -49.53 -19.96
C LYS A 292 5.20 -47.99 -19.88
N ASN A 293 4.72 -47.29 -20.91
CA ASN A 293 4.64 -45.81 -20.98
C ASN A 293 5.98 -45.08 -20.78
N PHE A 294 7.10 -45.67 -21.19
CA PHE A 294 8.38 -44.95 -21.20
C PHE A 294 8.40 -43.94 -22.36
N LEU A 295 8.96 -42.74 -22.12
CA LEU A 295 9.06 -41.66 -23.09
C LEU A 295 9.97 -42.08 -24.26
N THR A 296 9.42 -42.26 -25.45
CA THR A 296 10.16 -42.74 -26.63
C THR A 296 10.72 -41.63 -27.53
N GLU A 297 10.33 -40.37 -27.29
CA GLU A 297 10.85 -39.19 -28.01
C GLU A 297 11.01 -37.99 -27.06
N HIS A 298 12.03 -37.15 -27.29
CA HIS A 298 12.26 -35.93 -26.52
C HIS A 298 11.16 -34.89 -26.80
N GLN A 299 10.73 -34.15 -25.78
CA GLN A 299 9.82 -33.01 -25.95
C GLN A 299 10.45 -31.90 -26.80
N SER A 300 9.63 -31.23 -27.62
CA SER A 300 10.05 -30.12 -28.47
C SER A 300 10.62 -28.95 -27.63
N LEU A 301 11.73 -28.39 -28.13
CA LEU A 301 12.43 -27.23 -27.55
C LEU A 301 12.02 -25.91 -28.24
N ASP A 302 10.96 -25.90 -29.06
CA ASP A 302 10.58 -24.73 -29.89
C ASP A 302 10.20 -23.47 -29.09
N ASN A 303 10.07 -23.58 -27.76
CA ASN A 303 9.80 -22.47 -26.84
C ASN A 303 11.03 -22.05 -26.01
N LEU A 304 12.23 -22.51 -26.35
CA LEU A 304 13.47 -22.19 -25.64
C LEU A 304 14.37 -21.30 -26.51
N VAL A 305 14.83 -20.19 -25.92
CA VAL A 305 15.74 -19.24 -26.56
C VAL A 305 17.18 -19.66 -26.30
N THR A 306 18.02 -19.61 -27.35
CA THR A 306 19.44 -19.95 -27.22
C THR A 306 20.22 -18.83 -26.52
N LYS A 307 21.33 -19.16 -25.84
CA LYS A 307 22.20 -18.13 -25.22
C LYS A 307 22.66 -17.07 -26.24
N GLN A 308 22.86 -17.47 -27.48
CA GLN A 308 23.29 -16.60 -28.58
C GLN A 308 22.19 -15.59 -28.99
N GLU A 309 20.91 -16.02 -29.05
CA GLU A 309 19.77 -15.11 -29.29
C GLU A 309 19.55 -14.10 -28.16
N LEU A 310 19.89 -14.47 -26.92
CA LEU A 310 19.77 -13.59 -25.75
C LEU A 310 20.79 -12.45 -25.79
N GLU A 311 21.98 -12.74 -26.30
CA GLU A 311 23.13 -11.82 -26.41
C GLU A 311 22.94 -10.83 -27.57
N GLU A 312 22.37 -11.27 -28.70
CA GLU A 312 22.04 -10.41 -29.85
C GLU A 312 20.91 -9.41 -29.55
N LYS A 313 20.00 -9.70 -28.61
CA LYS A 313 18.87 -8.83 -28.24
C LYS A 313 19.15 -7.84 -27.12
N GLN A 314 20.40 -7.69 -26.68
CA GLN A 314 20.84 -6.74 -25.64
C GLN A 314 20.08 -6.86 -24.30
N TYR A 315 19.68 -8.08 -23.90
CA TYR A 315 19.22 -8.31 -22.54
C TYR A 315 20.41 -8.26 -21.57
N LEU A 316 20.23 -7.65 -20.38
CA LEU A 316 21.30 -7.55 -19.38
C LEU A 316 21.76 -8.95 -18.94
N THR A 317 22.96 -9.36 -19.36
CA THR A 317 23.57 -10.65 -19.01
C THR A 317 24.48 -10.59 -17.78
N ALA A 318 24.68 -9.41 -17.18
CA ALA A 318 25.44 -9.22 -15.95
C ALA A 318 24.74 -8.24 -14.99
N HIS A 319 24.79 -8.56 -13.70
CA HIS A 319 24.37 -7.66 -12.63
C HIS A 319 25.42 -6.55 -12.42
N GLN A 320 24.98 -5.42 -11.89
CA GLN A 320 25.84 -4.28 -11.57
C GLN A 320 26.89 -4.65 -10.52
N ASP A 321 28.08 -4.05 -10.58
CA ASP A 321 29.20 -4.35 -9.66
C ASP A 321 28.80 -4.16 -8.20
N LEU A 322 29.01 -5.21 -7.39
CA LEU A 322 28.66 -5.28 -5.97
C LEU A 322 29.84 -4.90 -5.06
N SER A 323 30.89 -4.32 -5.61
CA SER A 323 32.10 -3.90 -4.89
C SER A 323 31.85 -2.90 -3.74
N GLU A 324 30.69 -2.23 -3.72
CA GLU A 324 30.24 -1.38 -2.59
C GLU A 324 29.52 -2.14 -1.45
N TYR A 325 29.33 -3.46 -1.56
CA TYR A 325 28.68 -4.29 -0.54
C TYR A 325 29.67 -5.27 0.12
N ALA A 326 29.70 -5.33 1.46
CA ALA A 326 30.59 -6.21 2.23
C ALA A 326 30.21 -7.70 2.14
N LYS A 327 31.22 -8.60 2.13
CA LYS A 327 30.99 -10.06 2.03
C LYS A 327 30.54 -10.64 3.38
N LYS A 328 29.71 -11.69 3.35
CA LYS A 328 29.14 -12.35 4.55
C LYS A 328 30.19 -12.97 5.50
N SER A 329 31.41 -13.22 5.03
CA SER A 329 32.57 -13.63 5.83
C SER A 329 33.20 -12.50 6.64
N GLU A 330 32.84 -11.25 6.38
CA GLU A 330 33.44 -10.05 7.00
C GLU A 330 32.53 -9.42 8.06
N LEU A 331 31.31 -9.94 8.25
CA LEU A 331 30.28 -9.32 9.10
C LEU A 331 30.04 -10.02 10.44
N TYR A 332 30.82 -11.05 10.78
CA TYR A 332 30.70 -11.72 12.07
C TYR A 332 32.01 -12.37 12.51
N ASN A 333 32.64 -11.79 13.54
CA ASN A 333 33.79 -12.37 14.24
C ASN A 333 33.37 -12.65 15.69
N ASP A 334 33.06 -13.91 15.98
CA ASP A 334 32.66 -14.38 17.32
C ASP A 334 33.83 -14.93 18.15
N THR A 335 35.06 -14.65 17.74
CA THR A 335 36.27 -15.13 18.41
C THR A 335 36.32 -14.66 19.87
N ASP A 336 35.94 -13.41 20.15
CA ASP A 336 35.89 -12.87 21.51
C ASP A 336 34.79 -13.52 22.36
N ILE A 337 33.65 -13.85 21.77
CA ILE A 337 32.52 -14.47 22.48
C ILE A 337 32.87 -15.93 22.81
N LYS A 338 33.47 -16.66 21.85
CA LYS A 338 33.96 -18.02 22.07
C LYS A 338 35.09 -18.04 23.11
N GLN A 339 36.06 -17.12 23.06
CA GLN A 339 37.10 -17.03 24.10
C GLN A 339 36.52 -16.77 25.49
N ARG A 340 35.53 -15.86 25.62
CA ARG A 340 34.88 -15.59 26.90
C ARG A 340 34.08 -16.78 27.40
N LEU A 341 33.43 -17.51 26.51
CA LEU A 341 32.67 -18.72 26.85
C LEU A 341 33.60 -19.84 27.30
N THR A 342 34.69 -20.11 26.57
CA THR A 342 35.69 -21.11 26.97
C THR A 342 36.35 -20.75 28.30
N THR A 343 36.63 -19.47 28.55
CA THR A 343 37.20 -18.99 29.84
C THR A 343 36.23 -19.15 31.02
N LEU A 344 34.92 -19.03 30.77
CA LEU A 344 33.86 -19.24 31.76
C LEU A 344 33.63 -20.71 32.04
N GLU A 345 33.68 -21.56 31.01
CA GLU A 345 33.52 -23.01 31.11
C GLU A 345 34.75 -23.69 31.73
N SER A 346 35.94 -23.08 31.59
CA SER A 346 37.17 -23.57 32.21
C SER A 346 37.46 -23.00 33.60
N LYS A 347 36.53 -22.25 34.21
CA LYS A 347 36.71 -21.76 35.59
C LYS A 347 36.64 -22.94 36.57
N PRO A 348 37.68 -23.21 37.38
CA PRO A 348 37.59 -24.23 38.41
C PRO A 348 36.55 -23.82 39.47
N ASN A 349 35.79 -24.81 39.96
CA ASN A 349 34.85 -24.62 41.07
C ASN A 349 35.59 -24.00 42.27
N ILE A 350 35.00 -22.93 42.83
CA ILE A 350 35.53 -22.22 44.00
C ILE A 350 35.60 -23.19 45.17
N ASP A 351 36.80 -23.42 45.71
CA ASP A 351 37.00 -24.18 46.93
C ASP A 351 36.49 -23.38 48.13
N THR A 352 35.37 -23.82 48.69
CA THR A 352 34.70 -23.16 49.82
C THR A 352 35.21 -23.60 51.18
N SER A 353 36.28 -24.41 51.25
CA SER A 353 36.83 -24.97 52.48
C SER A 353 37.40 -23.93 53.47
N ASN A 354 37.56 -22.67 53.04
CA ASN A 354 38.01 -21.55 53.89
C ASN A 354 36.89 -20.58 54.30
N PHE A 355 35.62 -20.83 53.94
CA PHE A 355 34.52 -19.99 54.41
C PHE A 355 34.02 -20.46 55.77
N ILE A 356 33.99 -19.53 56.73
CA ILE A 356 33.51 -19.75 58.09
C ILE A 356 32.01 -20.06 58.06
N THR A 357 31.61 -21.18 58.67
CA THR A 357 30.20 -21.58 58.78
C THR A 357 29.48 -20.80 59.89
N ASN A 358 28.15 -20.71 59.82
CA ASN A 358 27.36 -19.99 60.82
C ASN A 358 27.57 -20.54 62.26
N GLU A 359 27.81 -21.85 62.42
CA GLU A 359 28.20 -22.45 63.72
C GLU A 359 29.57 -21.97 64.22
N GLN A 360 30.54 -21.74 63.32
CA GLN A 360 31.85 -21.18 63.65
C GLN A 360 31.79 -19.68 63.99
N LEU A 361 30.74 -18.99 63.54
CA LEU A 361 30.46 -17.59 63.86
C LEU A 361 29.80 -17.46 65.25
N GLU A 362 28.89 -18.35 65.61
CA GLU A 362 28.26 -18.41 66.95
C GLU A 362 29.26 -18.79 68.05
N ALA A 363 30.24 -19.65 67.74
CA ALA A 363 31.32 -20.01 68.67
C ALA A 363 32.33 -18.88 68.96
N LYS A 364 32.29 -17.75 68.23
CA LYS A 364 33.17 -16.59 68.43
C LYS A 364 32.53 -15.41 69.16
N HIS A 365 31.30 -15.57 69.68
CA HIS A 365 30.60 -14.60 70.55
C HIS A 365 30.53 -13.16 70.00
N TYR A 366 30.37 -12.98 68.69
CA TYR A 366 30.07 -11.65 68.14
C TYR A 366 28.58 -11.33 68.30
N LEU A 367 28.29 -10.17 68.88
CA LEU A 367 26.93 -9.74 69.25
C LEU A 367 26.01 -9.60 68.03
N THR A 368 24.89 -10.34 68.02
CA THR A 368 23.88 -10.34 66.95
C THR A 368 22.62 -9.54 67.30
N GLU A 369 22.54 -8.94 68.49
CA GLU A 369 21.46 -8.03 68.89
C GLU A 369 22.02 -6.78 69.57
N HIS A 370 21.30 -5.66 69.41
CA HIS A 370 21.71 -4.34 69.90
C HIS A 370 21.88 -4.34 71.42
N GLN A 371 23.06 -3.98 71.92
CA GLN A 371 23.25 -3.74 73.35
C GLN A 371 22.31 -2.64 73.82
N THR A 372 21.55 -2.91 74.88
CA THR A 372 20.66 -1.93 75.49
C THR A 372 21.52 -0.83 76.12
N LEU A 373 21.29 0.43 75.75
CA LEU A 373 22.10 1.59 76.18
C LEU A 373 21.90 1.97 77.67
N THR A 374 21.51 1.03 78.52
CA THR A 374 21.30 1.20 79.97
C THR A 374 22.59 1.49 80.73
N HIS A 375 23.75 1.40 80.08
CA HIS A 375 25.07 1.71 80.63
C HIS A 375 25.62 3.08 80.19
N LEU A 376 24.88 3.85 79.39
CA LEU A 376 25.20 5.25 79.11
C LEU A 376 24.51 6.15 80.13
N ALA A 377 25.30 7.00 80.80
CA ALA A 377 24.80 7.99 81.73
C ALA A 377 23.87 8.97 81.00
N THR A 378 22.64 9.11 81.49
CA THR A 378 21.69 10.13 81.03
C THR A 378 22.17 11.53 81.46
N THR A 379 21.65 12.59 80.85
CA THR A 379 21.93 13.97 81.28
C THR A 379 21.58 14.20 82.76
N SER A 380 20.60 13.48 83.32
CA SER A 380 20.32 13.47 84.76
C SER A 380 21.39 12.76 85.59
N ASP A 381 22.03 11.71 85.08
CA ASP A 381 23.13 11.01 85.77
C ASP A 381 24.42 11.86 85.80
N LEU A 382 24.63 12.68 84.76
CA LEU A 382 25.73 13.64 84.69
C LEU A 382 25.52 14.84 85.63
N GLU A 383 24.27 15.22 85.94
CA GLU A 383 23.99 16.22 86.98
C GLU A 383 24.18 15.69 88.41
N ALA A 384 24.04 14.38 88.63
CA ALA A 384 24.39 13.73 89.90
C ALA A 384 25.91 13.63 90.12
N LEU A 385 26.72 13.47 89.06
CA LEU A 385 28.19 13.46 89.14
C LEU A 385 28.81 14.86 89.28
N ARG A 386 28.13 15.92 88.84
CA ARG A 386 28.57 17.32 89.04
C ARG A 386 28.59 17.76 90.51
N ASN A 387 27.89 17.04 91.38
CA ASN A 387 27.84 17.30 92.83
C ASN A 387 28.81 16.42 93.67
N VAL A 388 29.62 15.56 93.05
CA VAL A 388 30.67 14.79 93.75
C VAL A 388 32.03 15.43 93.47
N ALA A 389 32.30 16.52 94.19
CA ALA A 389 33.60 17.16 94.21
C ALA A 389 34.61 16.26 94.93
N VAL A 390 35.33 15.42 94.19
CA VAL A 390 36.58 14.80 94.67
C VAL A 390 37.76 15.60 94.10
N SER A 391 38.56 16.12 95.02
CA SER A 391 39.60 17.11 94.74
C SER A 391 40.72 16.60 93.83
N LYS A 392 41.20 17.52 93.00
CA LYS A 392 42.25 17.42 91.96
C LYS A 392 43.63 16.89 92.43
N SER A 393 43.79 16.49 93.69
CA SER A 393 45.08 16.11 94.28
C SER A 393 45.43 14.62 94.20
N GLU A 394 44.47 13.74 93.88
CA GLU A 394 44.72 12.29 93.83
C GLU A 394 44.91 11.71 92.42
N LEU A 395 44.57 12.48 91.36
CA LEU A 395 44.64 11.98 89.98
C LEU A 395 46.06 12.01 89.38
N SER A 396 46.99 12.80 89.95
CA SER A 396 48.34 12.97 89.42
C SER A 396 49.35 11.90 89.88
N LYS A 397 48.90 10.80 90.50
CA LYS A 397 49.76 9.70 90.97
C LYS A 397 49.52 8.35 90.25
N LYS A 398 48.69 8.32 89.20
CA LYS A 398 48.28 7.05 88.53
C LYS A 398 48.31 7.07 87.00
N VAL A 399 49.01 8.00 86.35
CA VAL A 399 49.13 8.00 84.88
C VAL A 399 50.60 7.87 84.50
N ASP A 400 50.93 6.73 83.91
CA ASP A 400 52.22 6.40 83.32
C ASP A 400 52.45 7.29 82.09
N ALA A 401 53.58 8.00 82.05
CA ALA A 401 53.88 9.04 81.05
C ALA A 401 54.11 8.46 79.63
N THR A 402 54.10 7.15 79.48
CA THR A 402 54.33 6.46 78.21
C THR A 402 53.03 6.28 77.39
N GLU A 403 51.87 6.10 78.04
CA GLU A 403 50.57 6.00 77.34
C GLU A 403 50.03 7.38 76.92
N TYR A 404 50.34 8.45 77.66
CA TYR A 404 49.88 9.81 77.37
C TYR A 404 50.48 10.36 76.06
N ASN A 405 51.74 10.01 75.75
CA ASN A 405 52.42 10.51 74.55
C ASN A 405 51.98 9.78 73.27
N SER A 406 51.57 8.51 73.35
CA SER A 406 51.03 7.76 72.20
C SER A 406 49.62 8.22 71.79
N PHE A 407 48.81 8.63 72.76
CA PHE A 407 47.49 9.21 72.50
C PHE A 407 47.61 10.59 71.82
N LYS A 408 48.58 11.41 72.23
CA LYS A 408 48.77 12.77 71.67
C LYS A 408 49.13 12.79 70.17
N ASP A 409 49.79 11.75 69.67
CA ASP A 409 50.14 11.62 68.24
C ASP A 409 48.99 11.06 67.37
N SER A 410 47.90 10.60 67.99
CA SER A 410 46.74 9.99 67.31
C SER A 410 45.44 10.79 67.42
N VAL A 411 45.45 11.96 68.06
CA VAL A 411 44.30 12.88 68.10
C VAL A 411 44.65 14.27 67.58
N VAL A 412 43.84 14.77 66.64
CA VAL A 412 43.92 16.14 66.11
C VAL A 412 43.18 17.08 67.05
N THR A 413 43.77 18.22 67.39
CA THR A 413 43.15 19.22 68.27
C THR A 413 42.06 20.01 67.53
N LYS A 414 41.09 20.56 68.28
CA LYS A 414 40.06 21.46 67.71
C LYS A 414 40.66 22.65 66.95
N THR A 415 41.83 23.13 67.39
CA THR A 415 42.56 24.22 66.73
C THR A 415 43.09 23.80 65.36
N GLU A 416 43.70 22.62 65.24
CA GLU A 416 44.21 22.06 63.97
C GLU A 416 43.09 21.73 62.97
N LEU A 417 41.91 21.36 63.46
CA LEU A 417 40.73 21.14 62.62
C LEU A 417 40.19 22.45 62.02
N THR A 418 40.33 23.57 62.75
CA THR A 418 39.81 24.88 62.36
C THR A 418 40.74 25.56 61.33
N GLU A 419 42.05 25.36 61.44
CA GLU A 419 43.04 25.93 60.49
C GLU A 419 43.06 25.24 59.12
N LYS A 420 42.55 24.00 59.00
CA LYS A 420 42.50 23.25 57.73
C LYS A 420 41.25 23.48 56.87
N GLY A 421 40.32 24.32 57.31
CA GLY A 421 39.20 24.79 56.48
C GLY A 421 38.18 23.73 56.06
N TYR A 422 38.01 22.66 56.84
CA TYR A 422 36.97 21.65 56.58
C TYR A 422 35.57 22.22 56.86
N LEU A 423 34.60 21.91 56.00
CA LEU A 423 33.21 22.36 56.10
C LEU A 423 32.55 21.79 57.38
N THR A 424 32.05 22.67 58.25
CA THR A 424 31.44 22.29 59.54
C THR A 424 29.92 22.17 59.50
N GLU A 425 29.27 22.50 58.38
CA GLU A 425 27.82 22.38 58.19
C GLU A 425 27.53 21.83 56.78
N HIS A 426 26.63 20.84 56.69
CA HIS A 426 26.06 20.40 55.42
C HIS A 426 25.08 21.46 54.91
N GLN A 427 24.98 21.65 53.58
CA GLN A 427 24.00 22.55 52.97
C GLN A 427 22.57 22.23 53.44
N ASN A 428 21.78 23.28 53.69
CA ASN A 428 20.37 23.17 54.03
C ASN A 428 19.61 22.43 52.89
N LEU A 429 18.88 21.38 53.27
CA LEU A 429 18.10 20.53 52.36
C LEU A 429 16.60 20.89 52.33
N ASP A 430 16.18 21.98 52.98
CA ASP A 430 14.84 22.54 52.85
C ASP A 430 14.60 22.94 51.38
N GLY A 431 13.91 22.05 50.66
CA GLY A 431 13.67 22.15 49.22
C GLY A 431 13.85 20.84 48.44
N TYR A 432 14.44 19.80 49.05
CA TYR A 432 14.65 18.49 48.41
C TYR A 432 13.69 17.44 48.97
N ALA A 433 12.94 16.76 48.09
CA ALA A 433 11.97 15.72 48.46
C ALA A 433 12.66 14.37 48.78
N LYS A 434 12.09 13.62 49.73
CA LYS A 434 12.57 12.28 50.12
C LYS A 434 12.08 11.22 49.13
N LYS A 435 12.87 10.15 48.94
CA LYS A 435 12.51 9.03 48.05
C LYS A 435 11.21 8.30 48.44
N SER A 436 10.79 8.42 49.70
CA SER A 436 9.51 7.92 50.23
C SER A 436 8.32 8.82 49.95
N GLU A 437 8.53 10.07 49.53
CA GLU A 437 7.48 11.04 49.14
C GLU A 437 7.16 10.94 47.63
N LEU A 438 7.94 10.16 46.89
CA LEU A 438 7.66 9.82 45.50
C LEU A 438 6.67 8.65 45.49
N GLU A 439 5.37 8.93 45.71
CA GLU A 439 4.34 7.94 45.39
C GLU A 439 4.53 7.51 43.93
N THR A 440 4.54 6.20 43.68
CA THR A 440 4.56 5.62 42.34
C THR A 440 3.39 6.19 41.54
N LEU A 441 3.69 7.17 40.71
CA LEU A 441 2.75 7.88 39.86
C LEU A 441 2.26 6.91 38.77
N ASN A 442 1.23 6.13 39.08
CA ASN A 442 0.47 5.37 38.08
C ASN A 442 -0.39 6.34 37.27
N GLN A 443 0.26 7.24 36.54
CA GLN A 443 -0.41 8.13 35.60
C GLN A 443 -1.01 7.27 34.50
N THR A 444 -2.34 7.22 34.46
CA THR A 444 -3.07 6.57 33.38
C THR A 444 -3.51 7.63 32.40
N LEU A 445 -3.13 7.44 31.14
CA LEU A 445 -3.66 8.19 30.02
C LEU A 445 -5.00 7.58 29.63
N SER A 446 -6.05 8.40 29.58
CA SER A 446 -7.37 8.01 29.10
C SER A 446 -7.77 8.88 27.92
N LEU A 447 -8.33 8.24 26.89
CA LEU A 447 -8.92 8.92 25.73
C LEU A 447 -10.43 8.68 25.77
N THR A 448 -11.21 9.74 25.94
CA THR A 448 -12.68 9.65 25.98
C THR A 448 -13.27 10.83 25.23
N ASN A 449 -14.16 10.56 24.28
CA ASN A 449 -14.85 11.57 23.46
C ASN A 449 -13.92 12.62 22.83
N GLY A 450 -12.76 12.19 22.31
CA GLY A 450 -11.79 13.08 21.66
C GLY A 450 -10.97 13.95 22.61
N VAL A 451 -11.08 13.73 23.92
CA VAL A 451 -10.26 14.39 24.94
C VAL A 451 -9.25 13.40 25.48
N LEU A 452 -7.97 13.73 25.36
CA LEU A 452 -6.89 12.99 26.00
C LEU A 452 -6.65 13.61 27.38
N SER A 453 -6.75 12.80 28.43
CA SER A 453 -6.55 13.21 29.81
C SER A 453 -5.54 12.33 30.53
N ILE A 454 -4.80 12.93 31.45
CA ILE A 454 -3.93 12.22 32.39
C ILE A 454 -4.66 12.15 33.74
N SER A 455 -4.66 10.99 34.39
CA SER A 455 -5.28 10.81 35.71
C SER A 455 -4.73 11.83 36.73
N GLY A 456 -5.57 12.76 37.19
CA GLY A 456 -5.18 13.83 38.12
C GLY A 456 -4.42 14.99 37.48
N GLY A 457 -4.33 15.05 36.14
CA GLY A 457 -3.57 16.05 35.38
C GLY A 457 -4.39 16.79 34.32
N ASN A 458 -3.68 17.42 33.39
CA ASN A 458 -4.28 18.21 32.32
C ASN A 458 -5.04 17.34 31.32
N SER A 459 -6.00 17.98 30.64
CA SER A 459 -6.70 17.40 29.49
C SER A 459 -6.57 18.31 28.27
N VAL A 460 -6.53 17.70 27.10
CA VAL A 460 -6.49 18.41 25.82
C VAL A 460 -7.55 17.83 24.90
N ALA A 461 -8.40 18.71 24.36
CA ALA A 461 -9.31 18.35 23.28
C ALA A 461 -8.49 18.21 21.99
N LEU A 462 -8.47 17.00 21.43
CA LEU A 462 -7.80 16.77 20.17
C LEU A 462 -8.60 17.42 19.03
N PRO A 463 -7.94 17.97 18.00
CA PRO A 463 -8.63 18.45 16.82
C PRO A 463 -9.31 17.26 16.16
N ALA A 464 -10.62 17.14 16.35
CA ALA A 464 -11.37 16.07 15.73
C ALA A 464 -11.44 16.36 14.22
N SER A 465 -11.12 15.36 13.39
CA SER A 465 -11.63 15.27 12.03
C SER A 465 -13.16 15.06 12.15
N GLN A 466 -13.89 16.11 12.55
CA GLN A 466 -15.26 16.01 13.07
C GLN A 466 -16.29 15.50 12.05
N TYR A 467 -15.89 15.31 10.80
CA TYR A 467 -16.81 15.02 9.70
C TYR A 467 -16.37 13.87 8.80
N GLU A 468 -15.31 13.13 9.13
CA GLU A 468 -14.99 11.88 8.41
C GLU A 468 -14.57 10.77 9.38
N ILE A 469 -15.42 9.76 9.47
CA ILE A 469 -15.21 8.56 10.28
C ILE A 469 -14.94 7.36 9.36
N HIS A 470 -14.21 6.38 9.88
CA HIS A 470 -13.76 5.22 9.11
C HIS A 470 -14.23 3.95 9.81
N GLY A 471 -14.72 2.98 9.03
CA GLY A 471 -15.16 1.70 9.57
C GLY A 471 -15.23 0.61 8.51
N THR A 472 -15.88 -0.49 8.87
CA THR A 472 -16.15 -1.62 7.96
C THR A 472 -17.64 -1.88 7.90
N GLY A 473 -18.18 -2.00 6.70
CA GLY A 473 -19.60 -2.27 6.50
C GLY A 473 -20.43 -1.03 6.19
N MET A 474 -21.73 -1.24 6.02
CA MET A 474 -22.68 -0.15 5.83
C MET A 474 -22.92 0.58 7.15
N PRO A 475 -22.82 1.93 7.19
CA PRO A 475 -23.00 2.68 8.43
C PRO A 475 -24.47 2.77 8.87
N ASN A 476 -25.42 2.56 7.94
CA ASN A 476 -26.84 2.68 8.22
C ASN A 476 -27.33 1.61 9.21
N GLY A 477 -27.88 2.05 10.35
CA GLY A 477 -28.30 1.22 11.47
C GLY A 477 -27.19 0.82 12.44
N VAL A 478 -25.94 1.22 12.19
CA VAL A 478 -24.78 0.79 12.96
C VAL A 478 -24.03 1.98 13.56
N VAL A 479 -23.81 3.02 12.77
CA VAL A 479 -22.92 4.12 13.11
C VAL A 479 -23.73 5.38 13.37
N GLU A 480 -23.69 5.86 14.61
CA GLU A 480 -24.31 7.12 15.02
C GLU A 480 -23.41 8.31 14.67
N ALA A 481 -23.99 9.33 14.04
CA ALA A 481 -23.28 10.55 13.69
C ALA A 481 -24.23 11.74 13.46
N GLU A 482 -23.67 12.96 13.54
CA GLU A 482 -24.38 14.18 13.18
C GLU A 482 -24.49 14.37 11.67
N ILE A 483 -25.48 15.16 11.24
CA ILE A 483 -25.67 15.51 9.82
C ILE A 483 -24.40 16.10 9.21
N GLY A 484 -24.10 15.75 7.96
CA GLY A 484 -22.89 16.18 7.25
C GLY A 484 -21.64 15.35 7.57
N THR A 485 -21.68 14.45 8.56
CA THR A 485 -20.60 13.49 8.79
C THR A 485 -20.48 12.54 7.60
N THR A 486 -19.27 12.29 7.15
CA THR A 486 -18.95 11.30 6.11
C THR A 486 -18.37 10.04 6.73
N TYR A 487 -18.61 8.90 6.10
CA TYR A 487 -18.12 7.60 6.54
C TYR A 487 -17.42 6.87 5.41
N ILE A 488 -16.19 6.40 5.65
CA ILE A 488 -15.42 5.57 4.73
C ILE A 488 -15.57 4.10 5.12
N ASP A 489 -16.15 3.31 4.20
CA ASP A 489 -16.20 1.86 4.33
C ASP A 489 -14.94 1.23 3.72
N LYS A 490 -14.06 0.71 4.59
CA LYS A 490 -12.82 0.05 4.19
C LYS A 490 -13.04 -1.21 3.36
N ASN A 491 -14.20 -1.86 3.48
CA ASN A 491 -14.53 -3.07 2.74
C ASN A 491 -15.19 -2.80 1.39
N LYS A 492 -15.57 -1.54 1.11
CA LYS A 492 -16.39 -1.19 -0.05
C LYS A 492 -17.63 -2.10 -0.17
N THR A 493 -18.37 -2.26 0.93
CA THR A 493 -19.48 -3.21 1.04
C THR A 493 -20.50 -2.92 -0.05
N ASN A 494 -20.80 -3.94 -0.85
CA ASN A 494 -21.64 -3.83 -2.05
C ASN A 494 -21.20 -2.72 -3.03
N GLY A 495 -19.91 -2.39 -3.06
CA GLY A 495 -19.35 -1.34 -3.90
C GLY A 495 -19.46 0.09 -3.35
N ALA A 496 -20.10 0.31 -2.20
CA ALA A 496 -20.18 1.63 -1.58
C ALA A 496 -18.89 1.96 -0.82
N PHE A 497 -18.17 3.01 -1.21
CA PHE A 497 -16.91 3.41 -0.59
C PHE A 497 -17.08 4.52 0.44
N LYS A 498 -17.84 5.57 0.08
CA LYS A 498 -18.03 6.75 0.93
C LYS A 498 -19.51 7.06 1.10
N TRP A 499 -19.89 7.35 2.34
CA TRP A 499 -21.24 7.69 2.75
C TRP A 499 -21.27 9.09 3.36
N ILE A 500 -22.45 9.70 3.38
CA ILE A 500 -22.74 10.96 4.05
C ILE A 500 -24.02 10.84 4.87
N LYS A 501 -24.00 11.39 6.08
CA LYS A 501 -25.16 11.49 6.95
C LYS A 501 -26.04 12.65 6.48
N THR A 502 -27.27 12.38 6.07
CA THR A 502 -28.20 13.39 5.53
C THR A 502 -29.30 13.77 6.51
N THR A 503 -29.40 13.08 7.65
CA THR A 503 -30.37 13.37 8.72
C THR A 503 -29.68 13.75 10.04
N ASN A 504 -30.36 14.54 10.88
CA ASN A 504 -29.84 14.97 12.18
C ASN A 504 -29.72 13.81 13.17
N GLY A 505 -28.54 13.61 13.75
CA GLY A 505 -28.26 12.62 14.81
C GLY A 505 -28.59 11.16 14.48
N GLY A 506 -28.30 10.25 15.43
CA GLY A 506 -28.66 8.83 15.36
C GLY A 506 -27.91 8.03 14.28
N ASN A 507 -28.30 6.77 14.13
CA ASN A 507 -27.60 5.79 13.27
C ASN A 507 -28.26 5.53 11.90
N GLN A 508 -29.33 6.25 11.54
CA GLN A 508 -30.07 6.10 10.28
C GLN A 508 -29.86 7.30 9.36
N GLY A 509 -30.23 7.20 8.07
CA GLY A 509 -30.15 8.32 7.13
C GLY A 509 -28.73 8.55 6.61
N TRP A 510 -28.03 7.45 6.33
CA TRP A 510 -26.78 7.46 5.60
C TRP A 510 -27.06 7.23 4.11
N GLU A 511 -26.50 8.07 3.27
CA GLU A 511 -26.57 7.97 1.81
C GLU A 511 -25.18 7.75 1.22
N VAL A 512 -25.09 7.03 0.10
CA VAL A 512 -23.81 6.82 -0.59
C VAL A 512 -23.43 8.08 -1.35
N LEU A 513 -22.31 8.67 -0.98
CA LEU A 513 -21.70 9.79 -1.68
C LEU A 513 -20.81 9.32 -2.83
N THR A 514 -20.12 8.18 -2.66
CA THR A 514 -19.29 7.56 -3.70
C THR A 514 -19.39 6.05 -3.62
N GLY A 515 -19.88 5.44 -4.69
CA GLY A 515 -20.00 3.99 -4.79
C GLY A 515 -20.10 3.50 -6.22
N ASP A 516 -19.65 2.28 -6.44
CA ASP A 516 -19.75 1.57 -7.70
C ASP A 516 -19.95 0.09 -7.45
N THR A 517 -21.12 -0.43 -7.80
CA THR A 517 -21.45 -1.85 -7.59
C THR A 517 -20.63 -2.78 -8.46
N GLY A 518 -19.95 -2.26 -9.50
CA GLY A 518 -19.45 -3.04 -10.61
C GLY A 518 -20.58 -3.65 -11.45
N TRP A 519 -20.22 -4.33 -12.54
CA TRP A 519 -21.18 -5.05 -13.37
C TRP A 519 -21.68 -6.32 -12.67
N ARG A 520 -23.00 -6.44 -12.53
CA ARG A 520 -23.68 -7.61 -11.97
C ARG A 520 -24.56 -8.26 -13.03
N THR A 521 -24.55 -9.59 -13.11
CA THR A 521 -25.31 -10.31 -14.13
C THR A 521 -26.68 -10.64 -13.58
N LEU A 522 -27.73 -10.23 -14.29
CA LEU A 522 -29.11 -10.48 -13.91
C LEU A 522 -29.59 -11.84 -14.39
N ASN A 523 -30.50 -12.43 -13.63
CA ASN A 523 -31.16 -13.68 -14.01
C ASN A 523 -32.20 -13.43 -15.10
N SER A 524 -31.75 -13.47 -16.35
CA SER A 524 -32.57 -13.22 -17.54
C SER A 524 -33.37 -14.44 -17.99
N THR A 525 -34.55 -14.15 -18.55
CA THR A 525 -35.45 -15.10 -19.21
C THR A 525 -35.33 -14.98 -20.72
N SER A 526 -35.86 -15.97 -21.46
CA SER A 526 -35.83 -16.01 -22.93
C SER A 526 -34.43 -15.89 -23.56
N LYS A 527 -33.36 -16.05 -22.76
CA LYS A 527 -31.97 -15.89 -23.19
C LYS A 527 -31.55 -17.01 -24.12
N LEU A 528 -30.88 -16.65 -25.21
CA LEU A 528 -30.32 -17.60 -26.15
C LEU A 528 -28.94 -18.09 -25.69
N THR A 529 -28.70 -19.40 -25.78
CA THR A 529 -27.37 -20.01 -25.68
C THR A 529 -26.99 -20.67 -27.00
N VAL A 530 -25.89 -20.23 -27.63
CA VAL A 530 -25.36 -20.80 -28.86
C VAL A 530 -23.85 -20.90 -28.77
N GLU A 531 -23.28 -22.04 -29.18
CA GLU A 531 -21.83 -22.28 -29.21
C GLU A 531 -21.15 -22.01 -27.85
N GLY A 532 -21.81 -22.43 -26.75
CA GLY A 532 -21.32 -22.23 -25.38
C GLY A 532 -21.42 -20.79 -24.85
N ARG A 533 -21.92 -19.84 -25.65
CA ARG A 533 -22.14 -18.45 -25.23
C ARG A 533 -23.60 -18.23 -24.92
N THR A 534 -23.89 -17.52 -23.83
CA THR A 534 -25.26 -17.25 -23.37
C THR A 534 -25.51 -15.76 -23.37
N SER A 535 -26.69 -15.35 -23.82
CA SER A 535 -27.12 -13.97 -23.75
C SER A 535 -27.25 -13.53 -22.29
N THR A 536 -26.70 -12.37 -21.97
CA THR A 536 -26.64 -11.82 -20.61
C THR A 536 -27.12 -10.39 -20.59
N ILE A 537 -27.81 -10.06 -19.50
CA ILE A 537 -28.15 -8.69 -19.12
C ILE A 537 -27.32 -8.40 -17.87
N LYS A 538 -26.51 -7.35 -17.91
CA LYS A 538 -25.76 -6.87 -16.76
C LYS A 538 -26.25 -5.50 -16.34
N ILE A 539 -26.14 -5.21 -15.05
CA ILE A 539 -26.52 -3.94 -14.43
C ILE A 539 -25.34 -3.41 -13.61
N ARG A 540 -25.17 -2.09 -13.57
CA ARG A 540 -24.20 -1.41 -12.73
C ARG A 540 -24.80 -0.12 -12.21
N ARG A 541 -24.58 0.18 -10.94
CA ARG A 541 -24.92 1.47 -10.33
C ARG A 541 -23.64 2.16 -9.91
N VAL A 542 -23.45 3.38 -10.41
CA VAL A 542 -22.38 4.31 -9.98
C VAL A 542 -23.06 5.53 -9.40
N ASN A 543 -22.91 5.73 -8.09
CA ASN A 543 -23.69 6.72 -7.33
C ASN A 543 -25.19 6.55 -7.64
N ASN A 544 -25.87 7.55 -8.20
CA ASN A 544 -27.29 7.45 -8.53
C ASN A 544 -27.56 7.01 -9.99
N LEU A 545 -26.53 6.83 -10.81
CA LEU A 545 -26.69 6.40 -12.21
C LEU A 545 -26.70 4.88 -12.31
N VAL A 546 -27.82 4.32 -12.77
CA VAL A 546 -27.95 2.90 -13.13
C VAL A 546 -27.77 2.77 -14.63
N THR A 547 -26.99 1.79 -15.06
CA THR A 547 -26.73 1.48 -16.48
C THR A 547 -26.82 -0.02 -16.73
N TYR A 548 -27.33 -0.39 -17.91
CA TYR A 548 -27.41 -1.78 -18.34
C TYR A 548 -26.46 -2.08 -19.51
N ASN A 549 -26.07 -3.34 -19.60
CA ASN A 549 -25.36 -3.90 -20.73
C ASN A 549 -26.08 -5.17 -21.20
N PHE A 550 -26.47 -5.20 -22.47
CA PHE A 550 -27.04 -6.35 -23.13
C PHE A 550 -26.00 -6.95 -24.06
N GLY A 551 -25.73 -8.25 -23.96
CA GLY A 551 -24.76 -8.92 -24.80
C GLY A 551 -24.61 -10.39 -24.45
N GLY A 552 -23.37 -10.89 -24.46
CA GLY A 552 -23.02 -12.26 -24.03
C GLY A 552 -22.82 -13.25 -25.17
N LEU A 553 -23.33 -12.97 -26.38
CA LEU A 553 -23.01 -13.74 -27.57
C LEU A 553 -21.78 -13.18 -28.31
N GLN A 554 -21.42 -13.82 -29.43
CA GLN A 554 -20.34 -13.36 -30.30
C GLN A 554 -20.57 -11.90 -30.74
N TRP A 555 -19.48 -11.12 -30.85
CA TRP A 555 -19.52 -9.69 -31.19
C TRP A 555 -20.38 -8.83 -30.26
N GLY A 556 -20.61 -9.30 -29.03
CA GLY A 556 -21.43 -8.60 -28.04
C GLY A 556 -22.91 -8.58 -28.38
N TRP A 557 -23.39 -9.48 -29.24
CA TRP A 557 -24.82 -9.59 -29.53
C TRP A 557 -25.61 -10.08 -28.33
N PHE A 558 -26.86 -9.65 -28.27
CA PHE A 558 -27.87 -10.25 -27.42
C PHE A 558 -28.80 -11.10 -28.29
N GLY A 559 -29.20 -12.26 -27.80
CA GLY A 559 -30.13 -13.14 -28.50
C GLY A 559 -31.27 -13.62 -27.62
N ILE A 560 -32.39 -13.91 -28.26
CA ILE A 560 -33.54 -14.53 -27.61
C ILE A 560 -33.88 -15.86 -28.28
N VAL A 561 -34.35 -16.80 -27.48
CA VAL A 561 -34.89 -18.06 -28.01
C VAL A 561 -36.19 -17.80 -28.77
N ARG A 562 -36.44 -18.63 -29.78
CA ARG A 562 -37.66 -18.63 -30.59
C ARG A 562 -38.90 -18.82 -29.73
N ARG A 563 -40.03 -18.35 -30.22
CA ARG A 563 -41.33 -18.49 -29.55
C ARG A 563 -41.67 -19.97 -29.35
N GLY A 564 -42.00 -20.33 -28.11
CA GLY A 564 -42.26 -21.73 -27.72
C GLY A 564 -40.99 -22.56 -27.48
N GLY A 565 -39.79 -21.99 -27.65
CA GLY A 565 -38.54 -22.64 -27.27
C GLY A 565 -38.38 -22.79 -25.75
N ALA A 566 -37.50 -23.70 -25.32
CA ALA A 566 -37.22 -23.89 -23.90
C ALA A 566 -36.69 -22.60 -23.26
N GLY A 567 -37.30 -22.19 -22.14
CA GLY A 567 -36.95 -20.95 -21.43
C GLY A 567 -37.55 -19.66 -22.03
N TYR A 568 -38.32 -19.74 -23.12
CA TYR A 568 -39.07 -18.62 -23.66
C TYR A 568 -40.19 -18.20 -22.69
N VAL A 569 -40.26 -16.90 -22.39
CA VAL A 569 -41.32 -16.31 -21.56
C VAL A 569 -42.06 -15.26 -22.37
N GLU A 570 -43.32 -15.54 -22.67
CA GLU A 570 -44.19 -14.62 -23.42
C GLU A 570 -44.53 -13.36 -22.62
N HIS A 571 -44.57 -12.21 -23.32
CA HIS A 571 -45.29 -11.04 -22.82
C HIS A 571 -46.71 -10.99 -23.39
N LYS A 572 -47.68 -11.44 -22.58
CA LYS A 572 -49.07 -11.65 -22.98
C LYS A 572 -49.72 -10.45 -23.69
N SER A 573 -49.47 -9.22 -23.23
CA SER A 573 -50.15 -8.04 -23.79
C SER A 573 -49.65 -7.66 -25.19
N SER A 574 -48.43 -8.07 -25.56
CA SER A 574 -47.90 -7.90 -26.93
C SER A 574 -48.09 -9.17 -27.79
N GLY A 575 -48.75 -10.19 -27.23
CA GLY A 575 -48.97 -11.50 -27.84
C GLY A 575 -47.73 -12.08 -28.52
N GLU A 576 -47.89 -12.44 -29.78
CA GLU A 576 -46.89 -13.07 -30.63
C GLU A 576 -45.58 -12.30 -30.85
N ARG A 577 -45.57 -11.01 -30.52
CA ARG A 577 -44.44 -10.09 -30.71
C ARG A 577 -43.65 -9.83 -29.42
N GLY A 578 -44.16 -10.29 -28.28
CA GLY A 578 -43.66 -9.91 -26.96
C GLY A 578 -42.95 -11.03 -26.22
N THR A 579 -41.81 -10.70 -25.62
CA THR A 579 -41.10 -11.62 -24.72
C THR A 579 -40.54 -10.88 -23.51
N LYS A 580 -40.57 -11.50 -22.32
CA LYS A 580 -39.88 -10.98 -21.14
C LYS A 580 -38.42 -11.42 -21.18
N VAL A 581 -37.49 -10.48 -20.98
CA VAL A 581 -36.05 -10.75 -20.91
C VAL A 581 -35.50 -10.59 -19.48
N LEU A 582 -36.23 -9.87 -18.62
CA LEU A 582 -36.19 -10.03 -17.17
C LEU A 582 -37.61 -10.33 -16.66
N PRO A 583 -37.76 -11.23 -15.68
CA PRO A 583 -39.06 -11.55 -15.11
C PRO A 583 -39.62 -10.36 -14.30
N VAL A 584 -40.89 -10.48 -13.88
CA VAL A 584 -41.48 -9.59 -12.85
C VAL A 584 -40.59 -9.61 -11.61
N ASP A 585 -40.32 -8.42 -11.07
CA ASP A 585 -39.39 -8.18 -9.96
C ASP A 585 -37.95 -8.63 -10.22
N GLY A 586 -37.59 -8.77 -11.50
CA GLY A 586 -36.24 -9.15 -11.93
C GLY A 586 -35.19 -8.03 -11.79
N ILE A 587 -35.60 -6.78 -11.55
CA ILE A 587 -34.69 -5.67 -11.23
C ILE A 587 -34.55 -5.57 -9.69
N PRO A 588 -33.34 -5.79 -9.13
CA PRO A 588 -33.13 -5.77 -7.69
C PRO A 588 -33.36 -4.40 -7.04
N SER A 589 -33.74 -4.40 -5.77
CA SER A 589 -33.82 -3.18 -4.95
C SER A 589 -32.46 -2.46 -4.90
N GLY A 590 -32.49 -1.14 -4.96
CA GLY A 590 -31.31 -0.29 -5.09
C GLY A 590 -30.86 -0.09 -6.53
N PHE A 591 -31.59 -0.62 -7.52
CA PHE A 591 -31.34 -0.42 -8.94
C PHE A 591 -32.58 -0.02 -9.74
N ARG A 592 -33.77 0.05 -9.14
CA ARG A 592 -35.03 0.22 -9.89
C ARG A 592 -35.19 1.66 -10.36
N SER A 593 -35.91 1.82 -11.46
CA SER A 593 -36.25 3.13 -12.01
C SER A 593 -37.52 3.66 -11.38
N GLU A 594 -37.60 4.96 -11.11
CA GLU A 594 -38.81 5.60 -10.61
C GLU A 594 -39.96 5.54 -11.64
N ALA A 595 -39.63 5.65 -12.91
CA ALA A 595 -40.58 5.64 -14.01
C ALA A 595 -40.33 4.46 -14.94
N SER A 596 -41.37 4.02 -15.66
CA SER A 596 -41.18 3.08 -16.75
C SER A 596 -40.52 3.76 -17.95
N LEU A 597 -39.63 3.03 -18.63
CA LEU A 597 -38.82 3.55 -19.73
C LEU A 597 -39.01 2.68 -20.97
N VAL A 598 -38.84 3.29 -22.14
CA VAL A 598 -38.94 2.62 -23.43
C VAL A 598 -37.84 3.12 -24.37
N GLY A 599 -37.32 2.24 -25.20
CA GLY A 599 -36.35 2.59 -26.24
C GLY A 599 -36.26 1.54 -27.35
N GLY A 600 -35.41 1.79 -28.33
CA GLY A 600 -35.34 0.96 -29.54
C GLY A 600 -34.46 -0.27 -29.41
N THR A 601 -34.85 -1.34 -30.09
CA THR A 601 -33.99 -2.49 -30.41
C THR A 601 -33.77 -2.55 -31.92
N TYR A 602 -32.59 -3.02 -32.32
CA TYR A 602 -32.13 -3.04 -33.70
C TYR A 602 -31.44 -4.37 -34.00
N ASP A 603 -31.30 -4.69 -35.27
CA ASP A 603 -30.33 -5.70 -35.72
C ASP A 603 -28.91 -5.11 -35.78
N ASP A 604 -27.93 -5.94 -36.14
CA ASP A 604 -26.52 -5.51 -36.25
C ASP A 604 -26.29 -4.46 -37.36
N LYS A 605 -27.21 -4.33 -38.31
CA LYS A 605 -27.17 -3.35 -39.41
C LYS A 605 -27.91 -2.04 -39.06
N GLY A 606 -28.45 -1.94 -37.84
CA GLY A 606 -29.22 -0.79 -37.38
C GLY A 606 -30.68 -0.77 -37.87
N ARG A 607 -31.19 -1.84 -38.47
CA ARG A 607 -32.61 -1.94 -38.83
C ARG A 607 -33.45 -2.16 -37.57
N PRO A 608 -34.56 -1.44 -37.37
CA PRO A 608 -35.37 -1.58 -36.16
C PRO A 608 -35.97 -2.98 -36.01
N TYR A 609 -35.66 -3.66 -34.90
CA TYR A 609 -36.33 -4.89 -34.49
C TYR A 609 -37.61 -4.61 -33.69
N GLY A 610 -37.65 -3.50 -32.96
CA GLY A 610 -38.81 -3.11 -32.16
C GLY A 610 -38.39 -2.23 -30.99
N VAL A 611 -38.98 -2.48 -29.83
CA VAL A 611 -38.73 -1.72 -28.60
C VAL A 611 -38.37 -2.62 -27.43
N TRP A 612 -37.56 -2.09 -26.52
CA TRP A 612 -37.46 -2.58 -25.16
C TRP A 612 -38.31 -1.69 -24.24
N TYR A 613 -38.88 -2.31 -23.22
CA TYR A 613 -39.62 -1.63 -22.17
C TYR A 613 -39.12 -2.11 -20.81
N LEU A 614 -38.85 -1.16 -19.92
CA LEU A 614 -38.43 -1.37 -18.54
C LEU A 614 -39.55 -0.86 -17.63
N GLY A 615 -40.13 -1.74 -16.82
CA GLY A 615 -41.13 -1.38 -15.82
C GLY A 615 -40.46 -0.73 -14.61
N GLY A 616 -40.92 0.46 -14.22
CA GLY A 616 -40.47 1.14 -13.01
C GLY A 616 -41.03 0.52 -11.72
N VAL A 617 -40.80 1.18 -10.59
CA VAL A 617 -41.25 0.73 -9.26
C VAL A 617 -42.76 0.47 -9.15
N ASN A 618 -43.58 1.21 -9.93
CA ASN A 618 -45.04 1.04 -9.98
C ASN A 618 -45.51 0.09 -11.09
N ASP A 619 -44.59 -0.55 -11.81
CA ASP A 619 -44.85 -1.43 -12.95
C ASP A 619 -43.96 -2.68 -12.88
N SER A 620 -43.90 -3.28 -11.70
CA SER A 620 -43.39 -4.65 -11.50
C SER A 620 -41.94 -4.91 -11.91
N ASN A 621 -41.09 -3.88 -12.05
CA ASN A 621 -39.62 -3.98 -12.09
C ASN A 621 -39.07 -5.06 -13.05
N TYR A 622 -39.56 -5.11 -14.29
CA TYR A 622 -39.18 -6.10 -15.31
C TYR A 622 -38.63 -5.45 -16.58
N ILE A 623 -38.06 -6.26 -17.48
CA ILE A 623 -37.71 -5.82 -18.83
C ILE A 623 -38.31 -6.77 -19.85
N GLN A 624 -38.91 -6.22 -20.89
CA GLN A 624 -39.45 -6.97 -22.02
C GLN A 624 -39.03 -6.36 -23.34
N PHE A 625 -39.04 -7.17 -24.39
CA PHE A 625 -38.94 -6.72 -25.77
C PHE A 625 -40.26 -6.94 -26.49
N THR A 626 -40.66 -5.98 -27.33
CA THR A 626 -41.76 -6.10 -28.27
C THR A 626 -41.22 -5.84 -29.66
N PHE A 627 -41.30 -6.84 -30.53
CA PHE A 627 -40.79 -6.80 -31.90
C PHE A 627 -41.82 -6.21 -32.86
N ASN A 628 -41.35 -5.64 -33.97
CA ASN A 628 -42.20 -5.14 -35.05
C ASN A 628 -42.95 -6.30 -35.75
N ASP A 629 -42.25 -7.41 -35.94
CA ASP A 629 -42.78 -8.65 -36.51
C ASP A 629 -42.95 -9.73 -35.43
N PRO A 630 -43.83 -10.73 -35.64
CA PRO A 630 -43.95 -11.87 -34.73
C PRO A 630 -42.61 -12.56 -34.47
N ILE A 631 -42.36 -12.93 -33.21
CA ILE A 631 -41.17 -13.71 -32.86
C ILE A 631 -41.30 -15.09 -33.53
N PRO A 632 -40.31 -15.54 -34.33
CA PRO A 632 -40.41 -16.79 -35.08
C PRO A 632 -40.57 -18.01 -34.15
N THR A 633 -41.22 -19.06 -34.64
CA THR A 633 -41.36 -20.35 -33.94
C THR A 633 -40.33 -21.39 -34.40
N ASP A 634 -39.68 -21.16 -35.53
CA ASP A 634 -38.76 -22.08 -36.20
C ASP A 634 -37.28 -21.71 -35.99
N ARG A 635 -36.96 -20.44 -35.72
CA ARG A 635 -35.59 -19.96 -35.52
C ARG A 635 -35.43 -18.95 -34.37
N ASP A 636 -34.28 -18.99 -33.72
CA ASP A 636 -33.91 -18.02 -32.68
C ASP A 636 -33.48 -16.68 -33.29
N ILE A 637 -33.53 -15.60 -32.49
CA ILE A 637 -33.02 -14.28 -32.91
C ILE A 637 -31.65 -14.08 -32.24
N ARG A 638 -30.60 -13.85 -33.03
CA ARG A 638 -29.19 -13.95 -32.57
C ARG A 638 -28.45 -12.62 -32.44
N ASP A 639 -28.93 -11.56 -33.09
CA ASP A 639 -28.15 -10.38 -33.45
C ASP A 639 -28.79 -9.07 -32.96
N ILE A 640 -29.43 -9.09 -31.79
CA ILE A 640 -30.12 -7.92 -31.24
C ILE A 640 -29.09 -6.94 -30.67
N ARG A 641 -29.21 -5.68 -31.08
CA ARG A 641 -28.60 -4.49 -30.48
C ARG A 641 -29.67 -3.72 -29.72
N VAL A 642 -29.39 -3.39 -28.46
CA VAL A 642 -30.29 -2.63 -27.59
C VAL A 642 -29.74 -1.22 -27.45
N SER A 643 -30.58 -0.19 -27.61
CA SER A 643 -30.14 1.18 -27.34
C SER A 643 -29.68 1.33 -25.88
N ALA A 644 -28.89 2.36 -25.58
CA ALA A 644 -28.44 2.60 -24.22
C ALA A 644 -29.63 2.67 -23.23
N VAL A 645 -29.50 1.96 -22.11
CA VAL A 645 -30.48 1.97 -21.01
C VAL A 645 -29.75 2.48 -19.77
N SER A 646 -30.06 3.70 -19.38
CA SER A 646 -29.52 4.33 -18.18
C SER A 646 -30.51 5.32 -17.59
N TYR A 647 -30.56 5.41 -16.26
CA TYR A 647 -31.45 6.31 -15.55
C TYR A 647 -30.90 6.63 -14.16
N LEU A 648 -31.42 7.70 -13.56
CA LEU A 648 -31.17 8.02 -12.17
C LEU A 648 -32.12 7.21 -11.28
N THR A 649 -31.63 6.71 -10.16
CA THR A 649 -32.43 6.08 -9.11
C THR A 649 -32.29 6.86 -7.80
N SER A 650 -33.39 7.02 -7.10
CA SER A 650 -33.45 7.55 -5.73
C SER A 650 -33.49 6.43 -4.69
N GLU A 651 -33.54 5.16 -5.11
CA GLU A 651 -33.56 4.05 -4.16
C GLU A 651 -32.29 4.06 -3.28
N PRO A 652 -32.41 3.70 -1.99
CA PRO A 652 -31.25 3.48 -1.13
C PRO A 652 -30.23 2.54 -1.78
N TRP A 653 -28.96 2.66 -1.38
CA TRP A 653 -27.92 1.78 -1.92
C TRP A 653 -28.27 0.30 -1.65
N PRO A 654 -28.05 -0.62 -2.61
CA PRO A 654 -28.45 -2.02 -2.46
C PRO A 654 -27.75 -2.69 -1.27
N THR A 655 -28.54 -3.26 -0.36
CA THR A 655 -28.05 -4.06 0.78
C THR A 655 -27.57 -5.46 0.37
N GLN A 656 -27.98 -5.92 -0.82
CA GLN A 656 -27.50 -7.14 -1.46
C GLN A 656 -27.33 -6.92 -2.96
N LEU A 657 -26.24 -7.44 -3.52
CA LEU A 657 -26.00 -7.43 -4.96
C LEU A 657 -26.56 -8.72 -5.61
N PRO A 658 -27.09 -8.64 -6.84
CA PRO A 658 -27.64 -9.78 -7.57
C PRO A 658 -26.57 -10.74 -8.09
#